data_AF-A0A8T5RI30-F1
#
_entry.id   AF-A0A8T5RI30-F1
#
_cell.length_a   1.000
_cell.length_b   1.000
_cell.length_c   1.000
_cell.angle_alpha   90.00
_cell.angle_beta   90.00
_cell.angle_gamma   90.00
#
_symmetry.space_group_name_H-M   'P 1'
#
loop_
_entity.id
_entity.type
_entity.pdbx_description
1 polymer ?
#
loop_
_entity_poly.entity_id
_entity_poly.type
_entity_poly.pdbx_seq_one_letter_code
_entity_poly.pdbx_strand_id
1 'polypeptide(L)'
;MITTRESINYQFSLIFGYSSPNDLIAGDVIGPGRLTREKINELSQEVIKYLAMYNAILRDYTGAEVFSIEFDLYNLDEKAAKTQIFPKSMIFIPGEFKECESLLLALKPETGYLDVHKSNKSMNNISKLFYEVEEFADRPDLSNINKQIFYNKFASRFSKKLFGDLIEDKWNKKLIGLSTSLPTEKEMLNTYARIISDVEILRYKKPIEINLLNSRYEKVKMPFEGQEALEHLKYSISEPSANFIVDKTLNLGSSLINLANMGTLDEYQDVLVKYIIRNIRYEIDVSKEPQTGEWLISRTSRILLALESYLNKFMEYSYDFLASGEMGNLSLLLENYTLFITNKGNLENEDFKEICEIIIKFINQSVIQKENLRISELKSVFNYFSEIVKRSLDMIRRAFPAYLSRRRLRTLTIELIENLKIQFNKEQKPAKILGLNLIQKFTDHLFNLIEVQSITLSKTFDEKKVIVEFRNLVNNNIDTFFDTIRLKIEDLVSFAEIQIDQDVNLIKFHLDKFKKFSSELNYLLSYILRHSTINRFIKDEFGSDIQDPISFANKFYRFLEKRIGGINLEWKSYVLEWINDYSKRFLKIEERRDWTLTEIYTNFLEYFEDRENNEQKLNKFLEFLDNYIAGISDAEEKGKLVDFYKQYELSLGINEEFPKYVKSKIKEATGRIEFQIEQGVPINFFSINNNDTYYEYMENIFLKYFSKLIPRPLSLILKHNLTNEEKELFKGDLFHVIDFKFWHNNVRFELSDNFKEVYREWMK
;
A
#
# COMPACT_ATOMS: atom_id res chain seq x y z
N MET A 1 -23.38 -8.65 -20.30
CA MET A 1 -22.94 -10.04 -20.06
C MET A 1 -21.42 -10.05 -20.26
N ILE A 2 -20.61 -10.38 -19.25
CA ILE A 2 -19.15 -10.46 -19.43
C ILE A 2 -18.90 -11.67 -20.34
N THR A 3 -18.22 -11.47 -21.47
CA THR A 3 -17.90 -12.60 -22.35
C THR A 3 -16.91 -13.54 -21.64
N THR A 4 -16.93 -14.84 -21.94
CA THR A 4 -15.98 -15.82 -21.36
C THR A 4 -14.51 -15.39 -21.54
N ARG A 5 -14.22 -14.65 -22.61
CA ARG A 5 -12.89 -14.06 -22.89
C ARG A 5 -12.55 -12.91 -21.94
N GLU A 6 -13.48 -11.99 -21.71
CA GLU A 6 -13.29 -10.92 -20.73
C GLU A 6 -13.14 -11.49 -19.32
N SER A 7 -13.92 -12.52 -18.94
CA SER A 7 -13.79 -13.16 -17.63
C SER A 7 -12.44 -13.85 -17.41
N ILE A 8 -11.86 -14.44 -18.45
CA ILE A 8 -10.49 -14.99 -18.40
C ILE A 8 -9.47 -13.85 -18.30
N ASN A 9 -9.62 -12.76 -19.07
CA ASN A 9 -8.76 -11.59 -18.96
C ASN A 9 -8.85 -10.90 -17.59
N TYR A 10 -9.98 -11.01 -16.87
CA TYR A 10 -10.09 -10.52 -15.49
C TYR A 10 -9.28 -11.36 -14.49
N GLN A 11 -9.03 -12.64 -14.78
CA GLN A 11 -8.18 -13.52 -13.95
C GLN A 11 -6.69 -13.33 -14.23
N PHE A 12 -6.36 -12.98 -15.47
CA PHE A 12 -5.00 -12.79 -15.94
C PHE A 12 -4.83 -11.34 -16.39
N SER A 13 -4.31 -10.52 -15.50
CA SER A 13 -3.80 -9.19 -15.87
C SER A 13 -2.29 -9.19 -15.75
N LEU A 14 -1.62 -8.48 -16.65
CA LEU A 14 -0.19 -8.37 -16.72
C LEU A 14 0.18 -6.91 -16.95
N ILE A 15 1.05 -6.37 -16.11
CA ILE A 15 1.73 -5.09 -16.32
C ILE A 15 3.20 -5.40 -16.51
N PHE A 16 3.73 -5.01 -17.66
CA PHE A 16 5.15 -5.12 -17.99
C PHE A 16 5.74 -3.71 -18.10
N GLY A 17 6.87 -3.48 -17.43
CA GLY A 17 7.64 -2.26 -17.55
C GLY A 17 9.10 -2.57 -17.84
N TYR A 18 9.75 -1.70 -18.60
CA TYR A 18 11.18 -1.73 -18.91
C TYR A 18 11.75 -0.31 -18.79
N SER A 19 12.93 -0.22 -18.17
CA SER A 19 13.75 0.98 -18.05
C SER A 19 15.15 0.69 -18.54
N SER A 20 15.72 1.63 -19.29
CA SER A 20 17.13 1.62 -19.66
C SER A 20 17.89 2.81 -19.06
N PRO A 21 19.24 2.77 -19.07
CA PRO A 21 20.08 3.89 -18.64
C PRO A 21 19.95 5.15 -19.52
N ASN A 22 19.42 5.01 -20.73
CA ASN A 22 19.20 6.12 -21.67
C ASN A 22 17.85 6.83 -21.42
N ASP A 23 17.32 6.74 -20.20
CA ASP A 23 15.98 7.19 -19.80
C ASP A 23 14.84 6.63 -20.65
N LEU A 24 15.07 5.48 -21.31
CA LEU A 24 14.04 4.86 -22.12
C LEU A 24 13.08 4.08 -21.24
N ILE A 25 11.80 4.46 -21.27
CA ILE A 25 10.75 3.73 -20.55
C ILE A 25 9.71 3.24 -21.55
N ALA A 26 9.48 1.93 -21.51
CA ALA A 26 8.50 1.25 -22.32
C ALA A 26 7.73 0.23 -21.47
N GLY A 27 6.47 0.02 -21.80
CA GLY A 27 5.67 -0.99 -21.11
C GLY A 27 4.42 -1.36 -21.85
N ASP A 28 3.71 -2.35 -21.33
CA ASP A 28 2.41 -2.76 -21.84
C ASP A 28 1.56 -3.31 -20.71
N VAL A 29 0.25 -3.15 -20.85
CA VAL A 29 -0.74 -3.70 -19.92
C VAL A 29 -1.66 -4.62 -20.70
N ILE A 30 -1.66 -5.90 -20.33
CA ILE A 30 -2.66 -6.85 -20.79
C ILE A 30 -3.66 -7.01 -19.67
N GLY A 31 -4.86 -6.53 -19.87
CA GLY A 31 -5.92 -6.61 -18.89
C GLY A 31 -7.29 -6.38 -19.51
N PRO A 32 -8.34 -6.40 -18.70
CA PRO A 32 -9.70 -6.11 -19.14
C PRO A 32 -9.91 -4.62 -19.50
N GLY A 33 -9.07 -3.73 -18.95
CA GLY A 33 -9.12 -2.29 -19.22
C GLY A 33 -8.65 -1.96 -20.63
N ARG A 34 -9.17 -0.86 -21.17
CA ARG A 34 -8.71 -0.26 -22.43
C ARG A 34 -7.98 1.03 -22.10
N LEU A 35 -6.68 0.92 -21.84
CA LEU A 35 -5.83 2.06 -21.57
C LEU A 35 -5.17 2.60 -22.85
N THR A 36 -5.04 3.92 -22.89
CA THR A 36 -4.21 4.66 -23.83
C THR A 36 -2.74 4.38 -23.58
N ARG A 37 -1.93 4.55 -24.63
CA ARG A 37 -0.48 4.33 -24.55
C ARG A 37 0.22 5.29 -23.58
N GLU A 38 -0.27 6.52 -23.48
CA GLU A 38 0.27 7.52 -22.55
C GLU A 38 0.14 7.03 -21.11
N LYS A 39 -1.07 6.61 -20.70
CA LYS A 39 -1.31 6.05 -19.36
C LYS A 39 -0.59 4.73 -19.12
N ILE A 40 -0.43 3.87 -20.14
CA ILE A 40 0.37 2.64 -20.02
C ILE A 40 1.83 2.98 -19.67
N ASN A 41 2.41 3.99 -20.32
CA ASN A 41 3.77 4.42 -20.02
C ASN A 41 3.88 5.04 -18.63
N GLU A 42 2.93 5.90 -18.23
CA GLU A 42 2.87 6.48 -16.88
C GLU A 42 2.81 5.38 -15.80
N LEU A 43 1.93 4.38 -15.98
CA LEU A 43 1.85 3.24 -15.06
C LEU A 43 3.16 2.46 -14.99
N SER A 44 3.80 2.24 -16.14
CA SER A 44 5.08 1.52 -16.19
C SER A 44 6.17 2.29 -15.43
N GLN A 45 6.23 3.62 -15.59
CA GLN A 45 7.14 4.50 -14.85
C GLN A 45 6.92 4.42 -13.34
N GLU A 46 5.66 4.46 -12.89
CA GLU A 46 5.35 4.37 -11.46
C GLU A 46 5.79 3.02 -10.86
N VAL A 47 5.57 1.91 -11.57
CA VAL A 47 5.96 0.58 -11.07
C VAL A 47 7.49 0.45 -10.98
N ILE A 48 8.25 0.96 -11.97
CA ILE A 48 9.72 0.97 -11.94
C ILE A 48 10.23 1.81 -10.77
N LYS A 49 9.64 3.00 -10.55
CA LYS A 49 10.00 3.86 -9.43
C LYS A 49 9.80 3.15 -8.08
N TYR A 50 8.69 2.42 -7.90
CA TYR A 50 8.46 1.65 -6.68
C TYR A 50 9.50 0.54 -6.48
N LEU A 51 9.88 -0.17 -7.54
CA LEU A 51 10.93 -1.19 -7.48
C LEU A 51 12.28 -0.58 -7.05
N ALA A 52 12.72 0.49 -7.72
CA ALA A 52 13.99 1.13 -7.42
C ALA A 52 14.06 1.64 -5.97
N MET A 53 12.98 2.28 -5.50
CA MET A 53 12.87 2.72 -4.11
C MET A 53 12.91 1.55 -3.13
N TYR A 54 12.22 0.44 -3.45
CA TYR A 54 12.17 -0.73 -2.58
C TYR A 54 13.49 -1.51 -2.55
N ASN A 55 14.15 -1.71 -3.70
CA ASN A 55 15.49 -2.32 -3.77
C ASN A 55 16.54 -1.46 -3.05
N ALA A 56 16.46 -0.14 -3.11
CA ALA A 56 17.35 0.73 -2.34
C ALA A 56 17.20 0.51 -0.83
N ILE A 57 15.97 0.34 -0.34
CA ILE A 57 15.69 -0.02 1.05
C ILE A 57 16.28 -1.41 1.37
N LEU A 58 16.04 -2.42 0.52
CA LEU A 58 16.53 -3.77 0.76
C LEU A 58 18.05 -3.86 0.79
N ARG A 59 18.76 -3.17 -0.11
CA ARG A 59 20.23 -3.13 -0.12
C ARG A 59 20.80 -2.60 1.20
N ASP A 60 20.20 -1.57 1.79
CA ASP A 60 20.64 -1.00 3.07
C ASP A 60 20.35 -1.93 4.26
N TYR A 61 19.14 -2.49 4.33
CA TYR A 61 18.68 -3.26 5.49
C TYR A 61 19.05 -4.75 5.46
N THR A 62 19.21 -5.34 4.27
CA THR A 62 19.48 -6.79 4.09
C THR A 62 20.71 -7.13 3.27
N GLY A 63 21.28 -6.18 2.53
CA GLY A 63 22.31 -6.50 1.54
C GLY A 63 21.79 -7.33 0.36
N ALA A 64 20.48 -7.32 0.13
CA ALA A 64 19.82 -8.12 -0.88
C ALA A 64 18.89 -7.27 -1.76
N GLU A 65 18.41 -7.86 -2.85
CA GLU A 65 17.43 -7.28 -3.75
C GLU A 65 16.22 -8.19 -3.92
N VAL A 66 15.08 -7.64 -4.35
CA VAL A 66 13.91 -8.46 -4.65
C VAL A 66 14.25 -9.44 -5.77
N PHE A 67 14.01 -10.73 -5.52
CA PHE A 67 13.99 -11.75 -6.55
C PHE A 67 12.57 -12.03 -7.04
N SER A 68 11.62 -12.13 -6.11
CA SER A 68 10.19 -12.22 -6.41
C SER A 68 9.34 -11.98 -5.17
N ILE A 69 8.12 -11.49 -5.37
CA ILE A 69 7.10 -11.39 -4.31
C ILE A 69 5.82 -12.04 -4.79
N GLU A 70 5.23 -12.90 -3.99
CA GLU A 70 3.88 -13.42 -4.21
C GLU A 70 2.95 -12.87 -3.13
N PHE A 71 1.77 -12.40 -3.55
CA PHE A 71 0.69 -11.96 -2.68
C PHE A 71 -0.54 -12.83 -2.92
N ASP A 72 -1.20 -13.25 -1.84
CA ASP A 72 -2.59 -13.69 -1.84
C ASP A 72 -3.50 -12.47 -1.93
N LEU A 73 -4.57 -12.56 -2.71
CA LEU A 73 -5.54 -11.49 -2.89
C LEU A 73 -6.81 -11.82 -2.14
N TYR A 74 -6.91 -11.27 -0.93
CA TYR A 74 -8.09 -11.46 -0.10
C TYR A 74 -9.22 -10.51 -0.54
N ASN A 75 -10.38 -11.05 -0.89
CA ASN A 75 -11.55 -10.25 -1.26
C ASN A 75 -12.37 -9.85 -0.02
N LEU A 76 -12.58 -8.55 0.15
CA LEU A 76 -13.43 -8.01 1.23
C LEU A 76 -14.92 -8.36 1.09
N ASP A 77 -15.39 -8.57 -0.13
CA ASP A 77 -16.79 -8.87 -0.43
C ASP A 77 -16.95 -10.38 -0.70
N GLU A 78 -17.10 -11.16 0.37
CA GLU A 78 -17.24 -12.62 0.27
C GLU A 78 -18.43 -13.06 -0.60
N LYS A 79 -19.49 -12.24 -0.71
CA LYS A 79 -20.65 -12.53 -1.55
C LYS A 79 -20.31 -12.31 -3.03
N ALA A 80 -19.64 -11.22 -3.36
CA ALA A 80 -19.12 -11.01 -4.71
C ALA A 80 -18.08 -12.07 -5.08
N ALA A 81 -17.19 -12.46 -4.16
CA ALA A 81 -16.17 -13.49 -4.39
C ALA A 81 -16.76 -14.86 -4.77
N LYS A 82 -17.99 -15.17 -4.36
CA LYS A 82 -18.71 -16.40 -4.74
C LYS A 82 -19.35 -16.34 -6.12
N THR A 83 -19.58 -15.14 -6.66
CA THR A 83 -20.38 -14.92 -7.89
C THR A 83 -19.57 -14.33 -9.03
N GLN A 84 -18.47 -13.64 -8.74
CA GLN A 84 -17.55 -13.03 -9.69
C GLN A 84 -16.20 -13.71 -9.62
N ILE A 85 -15.48 -13.65 -10.73
CA ILE A 85 -14.19 -14.32 -10.89
C ILE A 85 -13.08 -13.30 -10.62
N PHE A 86 -12.41 -13.43 -9.47
CA PHE A 86 -11.27 -12.59 -9.10
C PHE A 86 -9.95 -13.39 -9.20
N PRO A 87 -8.83 -12.72 -9.50
CA PRO A 87 -7.52 -13.32 -9.29
C PRO A 87 -7.34 -13.64 -7.81
N LYS A 88 -6.72 -14.78 -7.52
CA LYS A 88 -6.42 -15.20 -6.15
C LYS A 88 -5.03 -14.78 -5.71
N SER A 89 -4.16 -14.40 -6.64
CA SER A 89 -2.83 -13.94 -6.29
C SER A 89 -2.26 -12.95 -7.30
N MET A 90 -1.27 -12.22 -6.82
CA MET A 90 -0.48 -11.27 -7.55
C MET A 90 0.99 -11.64 -7.38
N ILE A 91 1.72 -11.75 -8.49
CA ILE A 91 3.14 -12.02 -8.48
C ILE A 91 3.85 -10.80 -9.03
N PHE A 92 4.91 -10.40 -8.34
CA PHE A 92 5.84 -9.37 -8.78
C PHE A 92 7.22 -9.99 -9.01
N ILE A 93 7.71 -9.94 -10.25
CA ILE A 93 9.00 -10.49 -10.66
C ILE A 93 9.81 -9.39 -11.36
N PRO A 94 10.90 -8.91 -10.74
CA PRO A 94 11.89 -8.09 -11.44
C PRO A 94 12.72 -8.94 -12.40
N GLY A 95 13.27 -8.30 -13.43
CA GLY A 95 14.26 -8.89 -14.31
C GLY A 95 15.33 -7.87 -14.68
N GLU A 96 16.57 -8.30 -14.78
CA GLU A 96 17.73 -7.42 -14.96
C GLU A 96 18.62 -7.95 -16.09
N PHE A 97 19.17 -7.03 -16.87
CA PHE A 97 20.26 -7.34 -17.79
C PHE A 97 21.15 -6.11 -17.99
N LYS A 98 22.44 -6.22 -17.65
CA LYS A 98 23.36 -5.07 -17.58
C LYS A 98 22.77 -3.99 -16.66
N GLU A 99 22.62 -2.76 -17.15
CA GLU A 99 22.03 -1.64 -16.41
C GLU A 99 20.53 -1.47 -16.71
N CYS A 100 19.91 -2.41 -17.44
CA CYS A 100 18.49 -2.37 -17.79
C CYS A 100 17.66 -3.14 -16.77
N GLU A 101 16.58 -2.51 -16.33
CA GLU A 101 15.62 -3.07 -15.41
C GLU A 101 14.31 -3.34 -16.13
N SER A 102 13.72 -4.51 -15.87
CA SER A 102 12.37 -4.84 -16.29
C SER A 102 11.59 -5.37 -15.09
N LEU A 103 10.28 -5.32 -15.20
CA LEU A 103 9.41 -5.88 -14.19
C LEU A 103 8.17 -6.47 -14.82
N LEU A 104 7.64 -7.43 -14.08
CA LEU A 104 6.39 -8.07 -14.35
C LEU A 104 5.53 -8.05 -13.08
N LEU A 105 4.35 -7.44 -13.19
CA LEU A 105 3.28 -7.64 -12.23
C LEU A 105 2.19 -8.47 -12.91
N ALA A 106 1.96 -9.69 -12.42
CA ALA A 106 1.00 -10.62 -12.99
C ALA A 106 -0.06 -11.02 -11.97
N LEU A 107 -1.32 -11.00 -12.36
CA LEU A 107 -2.44 -11.55 -11.60
C LEU A 107 -2.78 -12.94 -12.13
N LYS A 108 -3.11 -13.87 -11.23
CA LYS A 108 -3.40 -15.25 -11.58
C LYS A 108 -4.55 -15.84 -10.74
N PRO A 109 -5.24 -16.88 -11.24
CA PRO A 109 -6.38 -17.49 -10.54
C PRO A 109 -6.01 -18.47 -9.41
N GLU A 110 -4.73 -18.82 -9.25
CA GLU A 110 -4.25 -19.82 -8.29
C GLU A 110 -3.06 -19.31 -7.47
N THR A 111 -2.83 -19.84 -6.26
CA THR A 111 -1.68 -19.52 -5.40
C THR A 111 -0.64 -20.66 -5.39
N GLY A 112 0.65 -20.33 -5.26
CA GLY A 112 1.67 -21.26 -4.77
C GLY A 112 2.15 -22.42 -5.67
N TYR A 113 1.89 -22.38 -6.98
CA TYR A 113 2.36 -23.42 -7.94
C TYR A 113 3.41 -22.94 -8.94
N LEU A 114 4.06 -21.80 -8.71
CA LEU A 114 4.94 -21.16 -9.68
C LEU A 114 6.44 -21.51 -9.46
N ASP A 115 7.13 -21.84 -10.54
CA ASP A 115 8.58 -21.82 -10.65
C ASP A 115 9.07 -20.39 -10.89
N VAL A 116 9.31 -19.67 -9.78
CA VAL A 116 9.83 -18.29 -9.77
C VAL A 116 11.18 -18.15 -10.48
N HIS A 117 12.01 -19.20 -10.49
CA HIS A 117 13.34 -19.16 -11.12
C HIS A 117 13.22 -19.16 -12.64
N LYS A 118 12.34 -20.01 -13.18
CA LYS A 118 12.04 -20.02 -14.61
C LYS A 118 11.38 -18.72 -15.06
N SER A 119 10.50 -18.15 -14.24
CA SER A 119 9.88 -16.85 -14.53
C SER A 119 10.91 -15.73 -14.55
N ASN A 120 11.77 -15.62 -13.54
CA ASN A 120 12.86 -14.64 -13.48
C ASN A 120 13.83 -14.81 -14.67
N LYS A 121 14.23 -16.03 -15.01
CA LYS A 121 15.06 -16.29 -16.22
C LYS A 121 14.38 -15.83 -17.51
N SER A 122 13.07 -16.02 -17.61
CA SER A 122 12.29 -15.55 -18.75
C SER A 122 12.27 -14.02 -18.83
N MET A 123 12.15 -13.34 -17.68
CA MET A 123 12.25 -11.89 -17.57
C MET A 123 13.63 -11.36 -17.94
N ASN A 124 14.71 -11.93 -17.42
CA ASN A 124 16.09 -11.52 -17.76
C ASN A 124 16.37 -11.70 -19.26
N ASN A 125 15.86 -12.77 -19.87
CA ASN A 125 15.94 -12.97 -21.31
C ASN A 125 15.18 -11.89 -22.10
N ILE A 126 14.03 -11.43 -21.59
CA ILE A 126 13.29 -10.32 -22.20
C ILE A 126 14.06 -9.01 -22.05
N SER A 127 14.63 -8.71 -20.88
CA SER A 127 15.50 -7.54 -20.68
C SER A 127 16.65 -7.54 -21.67
N LYS A 128 17.31 -8.69 -21.86
CA LYS A 128 18.38 -8.85 -22.84
C LYS A 128 17.92 -8.55 -24.26
N LEU A 129 16.80 -9.14 -24.69
CA LEU A 129 16.27 -8.91 -26.03
C LEU A 129 15.86 -7.44 -26.24
N PHE A 130 15.32 -6.78 -25.23
CA PHE A 130 15.02 -5.35 -25.28
C PHE A 130 16.25 -4.50 -25.44
N TYR A 131 17.30 -4.79 -24.68
CA TYR A 131 18.57 -4.11 -24.78
C TYR A 131 19.19 -4.24 -26.18
N GLU A 132 19.16 -5.44 -26.77
CA GLU A 132 19.62 -5.67 -28.16
C GLU A 132 18.79 -4.85 -29.18
N VAL A 133 17.49 -4.71 -28.94
CA VAL A 133 16.59 -3.89 -29.77
C VAL A 133 16.90 -2.40 -29.61
N GLU A 134 17.23 -1.95 -28.40
CA GLU A 134 17.66 -0.59 -28.09
C GLU A 134 18.96 -0.23 -28.80
N GLU A 135 20.00 -1.07 -28.69
CA GLU A 135 21.27 -0.89 -29.41
C GLU A 135 21.04 -0.77 -30.93
N PHE A 136 20.10 -1.54 -31.49
CA PHE A 136 19.81 -1.50 -32.91
C PHE A 136 19.03 -0.24 -33.34
N ALA A 137 18.12 0.23 -32.48
CA ALA A 137 17.25 1.37 -32.74
C ALA A 137 17.92 2.72 -32.44
N ASP A 138 19.06 2.72 -31.75
CA ASP A 138 19.83 3.94 -31.45
C ASP A 138 20.67 4.46 -32.62
N ARG A 139 20.04 4.55 -33.80
CA ARG A 139 20.65 5.16 -34.98
C ARG A 139 20.24 6.64 -35.09
N PRO A 140 21.15 7.53 -35.55
CA PRO A 140 20.91 8.98 -35.61
C PRO A 140 19.85 9.39 -36.66
N ASP A 141 19.50 8.50 -37.60
CA ASP A 141 18.49 8.69 -38.64
C ASP A 141 17.05 8.44 -38.16
N LEU A 142 16.87 7.81 -36.99
CA LEU A 142 15.56 7.56 -36.39
C LEU A 142 15.15 8.70 -35.48
N SER A 143 14.02 9.36 -35.78
CA SER A 143 13.44 10.35 -34.86
C SER A 143 13.00 9.70 -33.54
N ASN A 144 13.03 10.46 -32.44
CA ASN A 144 12.63 9.98 -31.12
C ASN A 144 11.20 9.40 -31.11
N ILE A 145 10.29 9.99 -31.88
CA ILE A 145 8.91 9.49 -32.03
C ILE A 145 8.90 8.08 -32.65
N ASN A 146 9.70 7.88 -33.70
CA ASN A 146 9.79 6.58 -34.37
C ASN A 146 10.46 5.53 -33.50
N LYS A 147 11.50 5.91 -32.74
CA LYS A 147 12.14 5.06 -31.72
C LYS A 147 11.10 4.60 -30.69
N GLN A 148 10.33 5.52 -30.10
CA GLN A 148 9.29 5.19 -29.11
C GLN A 148 8.21 4.27 -29.69
N ILE A 149 7.74 4.51 -30.92
CA ILE A 149 6.75 3.64 -31.58
C ILE A 149 7.30 2.21 -31.75
N PHE A 150 8.59 2.09 -32.10
CA PHE A 150 9.26 0.81 -32.26
C PHE A 150 9.35 0.07 -30.93
N TYR A 151 9.82 0.72 -29.86
CA TYR A 151 9.93 0.11 -28.53
C TYR A 151 8.58 -0.33 -27.97
N ASN A 152 7.54 0.49 -28.14
CA ASN A 152 6.18 0.12 -27.73
C ASN A 152 5.66 -1.12 -28.47
N LYS A 153 6.02 -1.30 -29.76
CA LYS A 153 5.66 -2.52 -30.50
C LYS A 153 6.38 -3.75 -29.94
N PHE A 154 7.63 -3.61 -29.51
CA PHE A 154 8.36 -4.70 -28.86
C PHE A 154 7.79 -5.03 -27.48
N ALA A 155 7.52 -4.02 -26.65
CA ALA A 155 6.83 -4.19 -25.37
C ALA A 155 5.53 -4.96 -25.51
N SER A 156 4.71 -4.61 -26.51
CA SER A 156 3.46 -5.34 -26.75
C SER A 156 3.64 -6.77 -27.26
N ARG A 157 4.76 -7.09 -27.91
CA ARG A 157 5.06 -8.48 -28.29
C ARG A 157 5.54 -9.30 -27.10
N PHE A 158 6.39 -8.72 -26.26
CA PHE A 158 6.92 -9.40 -25.08
C PHE A 158 5.85 -9.60 -24.00
N SER A 159 5.00 -8.61 -23.75
CA SER A 159 3.85 -8.75 -22.86
C SER A 159 2.94 -9.90 -23.30
N LYS A 160 2.63 -10.01 -24.59
CA LYS A 160 1.80 -11.11 -25.15
C LYS A 160 2.46 -12.47 -24.99
N LYS A 161 3.79 -12.55 -25.15
CA LYS A 161 4.54 -13.77 -24.91
C LYS A 161 4.45 -14.19 -23.44
N LEU A 162 4.72 -13.27 -22.51
CA LEU A 162 4.63 -13.51 -21.07
C LEU A 162 3.21 -13.91 -20.65
N PHE A 163 2.21 -13.26 -21.22
CA PHE A 163 0.80 -13.59 -21.01
C PHE A 163 0.45 -14.99 -21.53
N GLY A 164 0.95 -15.37 -22.71
CA GLY A 164 0.80 -16.73 -23.22
C GLY A 164 1.48 -17.76 -22.32
N ASP A 165 2.67 -17.46 -21.81
CA ASP A 165 3.39 -18.34 -20.88
C ASP A 165 2.65 -18.51 -19.54
N LEU A 166 1.95 -17.46 -19.07
CA LEU A 166 1.07 -17.50 -17.90
C LEU A 166 -0.18 -18.35 -18.14
N ILE A 167 -0.89 -18.15 -19.27
CA ILE A 167 -2.12 -18.89 -19.59
C ILE A 167 -1.84 -20.38 -19.82
N GLU A 168 -0.73 -20.69 -20.50
CA GLU A 168 -0.31 -22.07 -20.73
C GLU A 168 0.31 -22.70 -19.48
N ASP A 169 0.32 -21.98 -18.35
CA ASP A 169 0.90 -22.40 -17.08
C ASP A 169 2.34 -22.95 -17.25
N LYS A 170 3.12 -22.36 -18.16
CA LYS A 170 4.51 -22.77 -18.42
C LYS A 170 5.44 -22.51 -17.25
N TRP A 171 5.00 -21.71 -16.29
CA TRP A 171 5.70 -21.48 -15.02
C TRP A 171 5.18 -22.42 -13.92
N ASN A 172 4.15 -23.22 -14.17
CA ASN A 172 3.63 -24.12 -13.15
C ASN A 172 4.58 -25.30 -12.93
N LYS A 173 5.11 -25.42 -11.70
CA LYS A 173 6.10 -26.45 -11.35
C LYS A 173 5.59 -27.87 -11.61
N LYS A 174 4.31 -28.16 -11.33
CA LYS A 174 3.70 -29.48 -11.55
C LYS A 174 3.59 -29.81 -13.04
N LEU A 175 3.15 -28.85 -13.86
CA LEU A 175 2.96 -29.07 -15.30
C LEU A 175 4.28 -29.24 -16.04
N ILE A 176 5.33 -28.54 -15.61
CA ILE A 176 6.66 -28.64 -16.24
C ILE A 176 7.48 -29.83 -15.73
N GLY A 177 6.89 -30.70 -14.89
CA GLY A 177 7.52 -31.94 -14.45
C GLY A 177 8.76 -31.75 -13.59
N LEU A 178 8.90 -30.61 -12.91
CA LEU A 178 10.02 -30.37 -12.00
C LEU A 178 9.86 -31.23 -10.75
N SER A 179 10.65 -32.30 -10.67
CA SER A 179 10.74 -33.16 -9.49
C SER A 179 11.82 -32.74 -8.51
N THR A 180 12.75 -31.86 -8.92
CA THR A 180 13.85 -31.37 -8.08
C THR A 180 13.41 -30.19 -7.22
N SER A 181 13.88 -30.14 -5.97
CA SER A 181 13.68 -29.00 -5.10
C SER A 181 14.47 -27.78 -5.59
N LEU A 182 13.83 -26.62 -5.62
CA LEU A 182 14.44 -25.34 -6.00
C LEU A 182 15.13 -24.72 -4.78
N PRO A 183 16.16 -23.85 -4.95
CA PRO A 183 16.92 -23.30 -3.82
C PRO A 183 16.10 -22.39 -2.89
N THR A 184 14.89 -22.01 -3.29
CA THR A 184 13.97 -21.18 -2.51
C THR A 184 12.79 -21.99 -1.95
N GLU A 185 12.84 -23.32 -2.04
CA GLU A 185 11.80 -24.20 -1.50
C GLU A 185 12.15 -24.71 -0.12
N LYS A 186 11.12 -25.00 0.67
CA LYS A 186 11.24 -25.37 2.09
C LYS A 186 12.22 -26.50 2.37
N GLU A 187 12.42 -27.46 1.45
CA GLU A 187 13.40 -28.53 1.64
C GLU A 187 14.86 -28.04 1.60
N MET A 188 15.13 -26.94 0.88
CA MET A 188 16.46 -26.35 0.71
C MET A 188 16.72 -25.19 1.68
N LEU A 189 15.75 -24.87 2.53
CA LEU A 189 15.77 -23.70 3.40
C LEU A 189 15.89 -24.09 4.87
N ASN A 190 16.68 -23.32 5.61
CA ASN A 190 16.76 -23.42 7.06
C ASN A 190 16.17 -22.17 7.70
N THR A 191 15.09 -22.35 8.47
CA THR A 191 14.48 -21.27 9.25
C THR A 191 15.37 -20.91 10.43
N TYR A 192 15.73 -19.64 10.55
CA TYR A 192 16.61 -19.15 11.61
C TYR A 192 15.96 -18.05 12.48
N ALA A 193 14.83 -17.49 12.05
CA ALA A 193 14.12 -16.45 12.80
C ALA A 193 12.62 -16.48 12.56
N ARG A 194 11.84 -15.95 13.52
CA ARG A 194 10.39 -15.91 13.43
C ARG A 194 9.83 -14.69 14.14
N ILE A 195 8.82 -14.08 13.53
CA ILE A 195 8.21 -12.85 14.03
C ILE A 195 6.69 -13.02 14.04
N ILE A 196 6.02 -12.56 15.08
CA ILE A 196 4.56 -12.50 15.18
C ILE A 196 4.14 -11.05 15.40
N SER A 197 3.19 -10.57 14.60
CA SER A 197 2.64 -9.21 14.71
C SER A 197 1.13 -9.21 14.61
N ASP A 198 0.50 -8.21 15.22
CA ASP A 198 -0.89 -7.86 14.94
C ASP A 198 -0.95 -7.03 13.65
N VAL A 199 -2.08 -7.08 12.94
CA VAL A 199 -2.32 -6.43 11.64
C VAL A 199 -3.55 -5.54 11.73
N GLU A 200 -3.37 -4.27 11.42
CA GLU A 200 -4.45 -3.29 11.25
C GLU A 200 -4.57 -2.87 9.79
N ILE A 201 -5.78 -2.90 9.24
CA ILE A 201 -6.05 -2.54 7.84
C ILE A 201 -6.92 -1.28 7.79
N LEU A 202 -6.38 -0.19 7.26
CA LEU A 202 -7.04 1.10 7.10
C LEU A 202 -7.65 1.23 5.70
N ARG A 203 -8.92 0.84 5.55
CA ARG A 203 -9.64 0.74 4.26
C ARG A 203 -10.15 2.06 3.72
N TYR A 204 -10.35 3.04 4.62
CA TYR A 204 -10.79 4.39 4.28
C TYR A 204 -9.69 5.22 3.62
N LYS A 205 -8.42 4.81 3.77
CA LYS A 205 -7.29 5.38 3.04
C LYS A 205 -7.18 4.76 1.65
N LYS A 206 -6.69 5.56 0.70
CA LYS A 206 -6.45 5.17 -0.69
C LYS A 206 -5.03 5.63 -1.08
N PRO A 207 -4.10 4.70 -1.39
CA PRO A 207 -4.23 3.24 -1.35
C PRO A 207 -4.53 2.72 0.08
N ILE A 208 -5.02 1.48 0.17
CA ILE A 208 -5.29 0.82 1.47
C ILE A 208 -3.95 0.75 2.23
N GLU A 209 -3.95 1.12 3.50
CA GLU A 209 -2.76 0.96 4.35
C GLU A 209 -2.91 -0.27 5.24
N ILE A 210 -1.82 -1.01 5.43
CA ILE A 210 -1.75 -2.18 6.30
C ILE A 210 -0.60 -1.96 7.27
N ASN A 211 -0.92 -1.83 8.56
CA ASN A 211 0.05 -1.54 9.61
C ASN A 211 0.31 -2.79 10.45
N LEU A 212 1.56 -2.96 10.87
CA LEU A 212 1.94 -3.94 11.88
C LEU A 212 1.98 -3.31 13.27
N LEU A 213 1.45 -4.01 14.25
CA LEU A 213 1.41 -3.58 15.64
C LEU A 213 1.98 -4.68 16.55
N ASN A 214 2.58 -4.27 17.67
CA ASN A 214 3.02 -5.14 18.77
C ASN A 214 3.90 -6.35 18.34
N SER A 215 4.86 -6.14 17.44
CA SER A 215 5.71 -7.22 16.94
C SER A 215 6.48 -7.93 18.06
N ARG A 216 6.52 -9.26 18.00
CA ARG A 216 7.24 -10.14 18.93
C ARG A 216 8.18 -11.05 18.15
N TYR A 217 9.42 -11.15 18.63
CA TYR A 217 10.47 -11.96 18.00
C TYR A 217 10.57 -13.31 18.74
N GLU A 218 10.31 -14.41 18.02
CA GLU A 218 10.38 -15.77 18.54
C GLU A 218 11.72 -16.40 18.18
N LYS A 219 12.52 -16.73 19.20
CA LYS A 219 13.78 -17.42 18.99
C LYS A 219 13.56 -18.80 18.37
N VAL A 220 14.17 -19.02 17.21
CA VAL A 220 14.30 -20.33 16.59
C VAL A 220 15.69 -20.86 16.92
N LYS A 221 15.82 -22.18 17.16
CA LYS A 221 17.14 -22.79 17.34
C LYS A 221 17.96 -22.54 16.06
N MET A 222 19.12 -21.89 16.19
CA MET A 222 20.07 -21.69 15.10
C MET A 222 20.33 -23.04 14.40
N PRO A 223 20.14 -23.13 13.08
CA PRO A 223 20.33 -24.37 12.33
C PRO A 223 21.82 -24.70 12.11
N PHE A 224 22.73 -23.80 12.50
CA PHE A 224 24.18 -23.89 12.32
C PHE A 224 24.90 -23.94 13.68
N GLU A 225 26.07 -24.58 13.72
CA GLU A 225 26.93 -24.67 14.91
C GLU A 225 28.39 -24.32 14.54
N GLY A 226 29.17 -23.84 15.51
CA GLY A 226 30.59 -23.54 15.31
C GLY A 226 30.87 -22.45 14.26
N GLN A 227 31.87 -22.67 13.40
CA GLN A 227 32.31 -21.70 12.38
C GLN A 227 31.20 -21.38 11.37
N GLU A 228 30.36 -22.35 11.02
CA GLU A 228 29.26 -22.14 10.07
C GLU A 228 28.24 -21.13 10.59
N ALA A 229 27.95 -21.15 11.90
CA ALA A 229 27.08 -20.16 12.53
C ALA A 229 27.68 -18.75 12.44
N LEU A 230 29.01 -18.62 12.55
CA LEU A 230 29.70 -17.33 12.44
C LEU A 230 29.67 -16.78 11.02
N GLU A 231 29.89 -17.64 10.03
CA GLU A 231 29.83 -17.27 8.62
C GLU A 231 28.39 -16.92 8.23
N HIS A 232 27.40 -17.68 8.72
CA HIS A 232 25.99 -17.37 8.51
C HIS A 232 25.60 -15.98 9.02
N LEU A 233 26.07 -15.59 10.21
CA LEU A 233 25.78 -14.28 10.79
C LEU A 233 26.17 -13.10 9.89
N LYS A 234 27.25 -13.24 9.11
CA LYS A 234 27.70 -12.19 8.17
C LYS A 234 26.65 -11.90 7.09
N TYR A 235 25.81 -12.86 6.74
CA TYR A 235 24.83 -12.75 5.66
C TYR A 235 23.38 -12.80 6.15
N SER A 236 23.15 -13.17 7.40
CA SER A 236 21.81 -13.27 7.99
C SER A 236 21.08 -11.92 8.09
N ILE A 237 19.75 -11.94 8.01
CA ILE A 237 18.91 -10.76 8.20
C ILE A 237 18.41 -10.75 9.64
N SER A 238 18.66 -9.67 10.39
CA SER A 238 18.15 -9.50 11.76
C SER A 238 16.62 -9.37 11.80
N GLU A 239 16.01 -9.84 12.88
CA GLU A 239 14.55 -9.83 13.06
C GLU A 239 13.94 -8.42 12.97
N PRO A 240 14.52 -7.37 13.57
CA PRO A 240 13.99 -6.01 13.43
C PRO A 240 14.11 -5.46 11.99
N SER A 241 15.21 -5.75 11.28
CA SER A 241 15.36 -5.36 9.88
C SER A 241 14.33 -6.07 9.00
N ALA A 242 14.07 -7.35 9.28
CA ALA A 242 13.02 -8.12 8.61
C ALA A 242 11.63 -7.52 8.86
N ASN A 243 11.32 -7.17 10.11
CA ASN A 243 10.04 -6.55 10.46
C ASN A 243 9.82 -5.22 9.72
N PHE A 244 10.86 -4.39 9.61
CA PHE A 244 10.83 -3.17 8.81
C PHE A 244 10.55 -3.44 7.32
N ILE A 245 11.23 -4.43 6.75
CA ILE A 245 11.06 -4.79 5.33
C ILE A 245 9.67 -5.34 5.06
N VAL A 246 9.14 -6.14 5.98
CA VAL A 246 7.78 -6.65 5.88
C VAL A 246 6.77 -5.50 5.86
N ASP A 247 6.90 -4.51 6.75
CA ASP A 247 6.05 -3.31 6.74
C ASP A 247 6.10 -2.59 5.37
N LYS A 248 7.30 -2.46 4.79
CA LYS A 248 7.45 -1.88 3.44
C LYS A 248 6.88 -2.77 2.34
N THR A 249 6.94 -4.09 2.48
CA THR A 249 6.34 -5.06 1.54
C THR A 249 4.82 -4.93 1.49
N LEU A 250 4.17 -4.76 2.65
CA LEU A 250 2.72 -4.59 2.75
C LEU A 250 2.26 -3.31 2.05
N ASN A 251 2.98 -2.22 2.27
CA ASN A 251 2.73 -0.94 1.60
C ASN A 251 2.96 -1.05 0.08
N LEU A 252 4.06 -1.71 -0.35
CA LEU A 252 4.33 -1.97 -1.76
C LEU A 252 3.20 -2.78 -2.40
N GLY A 253 2.73 -3.87 -1.77
CA GLY A 253 1.61 -4.66 -2.28
C GLY A 253 0.36 -3.81 -2.52
N SER A 254 0.05 -2.92 -1.57
CA SER A 254 -1.10 -2.02 -1.67
C SER A 254 -0.96 -0.97 -2.77
N SER A 255 0.26 -0.48 -3.01
CA SER A 255 0.57 0.36 -4.18
C SER A 255 0.45 -0.41 -5.49
N LEU A 256 0.98 -1.63 -5.57
CA LEU A 256 0.96 -2.48 -6.76
C LEU A 256 -0.47 -2.88 -7.16
N ILE A 257 -1.33 -3.25 -6.21
CA ILE A 257 -2.74 -3.56 -6.53
C ILE A 257 -3.50 -2.30 -6.98
N ASN A 258 -3.13 -1.11 -6.50
CA ASN A 258 -3.70 0.15 -6.96
C ASN A 258 -3.29 0.46 -8.41
N LEU A 259 -2.03 0.19 -8.77
CA LEU A 259 -1.56 0.26 -10.16
C LEU A 259 -2.27 -0.75 -11.06
N ALA A 260 -2.40 -2.00 -10.60
CA ALA A 260 -3.18 -3.02 -11.29
C ALA A 260 -4.63 -2.58 -11.52
N ASN A 261 -5.24 -1.91 -10.53
CA ASN A 261 -6.58 -1.34 -10.65
C ASN A 261 -6.66 -0.26 -11.72
N MET A 262 -5.70 0.66 -11.78
CA MET A 262 -5.63 1.64 -12.87
C MET A 262 -5.52 0.93 -14.22
N GLY A 263 -4.73 -0.14 -14.29
CA GLY A 263 -4.63 -1.08 -15.43
C GLY A 263 -5.96 -1.67 -15.91
N THR A 264 -6.98 -1.74 -15.06
CA THR A 264 -8.30 -2.31 -15.39
C THR A 264 -9.36 -1.31 -15.79
N LEU A 265 -9.10 -0.02 -15.69
CA LEU A 265 -10.07 1.01 -16.06
C LEU A 265 -10.31 0.97 -17.58
N ASP A 266 -11.58 0.87 -17.98
CA ASP A 266 -11.98 1.19 -19.35
C ASP A 266 -12.10 2.72 -19.43
N GLU A 267 -11.15 3.37 -20.10
CA GLU A 267 -11.11 4.83 -20.19
C GLU A 267 -12.36 5.43 -20.82
N TYR A 268 -13.00 4.71 -21.72
CA TYR A 268 -14.21 5.19 -22.37
C TYR A 268 -15.42 5.04 -21.47
N GLN A 269 -15.47 3.97 -20.69
CA GLN A 269 -16.45 3.84 -19.64
C GLN A 269 -16.28 4.96 -18.60
N ASP A 270 -15.04 5.28 -18.21
CA ASP A 270 -14.72 6.39 -17.31
C ASP A 270 -15.20 7.75 -17.88
N VAL A 271 -14.84 8.05 -19.13
CA VAL A 271 -15.29 9.27 -19.83
C VAL A 271 -16.82 9.37 -19.92
N LEU A 272 -17.50 8.26 -20.25
CA LEU A 272 -18.96 8.20 -20.29
C LEU A 272 -19.59 8.42 -18.92
N VAL A 273 -19.03 7.83 -17.86
CA VAL A 273 -19.51 8.03 -16.49
C VAL A 273 -19.34 9.49 -16.07
N LYS A 274 -18.19 10.11 -16.36
CA LYS A 274 -17.95 11.54 -16.13
C LYS A 274 -18.96 12.40 -16.88
N TYR A 275 -19.21 12.10 -18.16
CA TYR A 275 -20.21 12.79 -18.98
C TYR A 275 -21.62 12.70 -18.36
N ILE A 276 -22.07 11.50 -17.99
CA ILE A 276 -23.40 11.29 -17.40
C ILE A 276 -23.52 12.01 -16.04
N ILE A 277 -22.53 11.87 -15.15
CA ILE A 277 -22.53 12.54 -13.84
C ILE A 277 -22.55 14.06 -14.01
N ARG A 278 -21.81 14.62 -14.97
CA ARG A 278 -21.78 16.06 -15.23
C ARG A 278 -23.15 16.56 -15.70
N ASN A 279 -23.84 15.84 -16.58
CA ASN A 279 -25.21 16.18 -17.01
C ASN A 279 -26.21 16.12 -15.84
N ILE A 280 -26.12 15.09 -15.00
CA ILE A 280 -26.94 14.99 -13.78
C ILE A 280 -26.71 16.20 -12.88
N ARG A 281 -25.43 16.57 -12.64
CA ARG A 281 -25.08 17.72 -11.80
C ARG A 281 -25.59 19.03 -12.38
N TYR A 282 -25.48 19.24 -13.69
CA TYR A 282 -25.96 20.45 -14.37
C TYR A 282 -27.48 20.63 -14.17
N GLU A 283 -28.26 19.58 -14.41
CA GLU A 283 -29.71 19.57 -14.22
C GLU A 283 -30.15 19.75 -12.75
N ILE A 284 -29.33 19.28 -11.82
CA ILE A 284 -29.59 19.40 -10.38
C ILE A 284 -29.18 20.77 -9.83
N ASP A 285 -28.13 21.39 -10.36
CA ASP A 285 -27.62 22.67 -9.88
C ASP A 285 -28.61 23.83 -10.06
N VAL A 286 -29.59 23.68 -10.96
CA VAL A 286 -30.73 24.59 -11.14
C VAL A 286 -31.58 24.68 -9.86
N SER A 287 -31.65 23.60 -9.06
CA SER A 287 -32.41 23.56 -7.81
C SER A 287 -31.57 24.09 -6.66
N LYS A 288 -31.86 25.31 -6.20
CA LYS A 288 -31.17 25.93 -5.04
C LYS A 288 -31.88 25.71 -3.70
N GLU A 289 -33.13 25.24 -3.72
CA GLU A 289 -33.90 24.98 -2.50
C GLU A 289 -33.40 23.73 -1.76
N PRO A 290 -33.44 23.70 -0.42
CA PRO A 290 -33.13 22.51 0.35
C PRO A 290 -34.06 21.33 0.02
N GLN A 291 -33.49 20.17 -0.26
CA GLN A 291 -34.21 18.93 -0.58
C GLN A 291 -33.65 17.75 0.22
N THR A 292 -34.41 16.64 0.28
CA THR A 292 -33.98 15.40 0.94
C THR A 292 -33.24 14.46 -0.03
N GLY A 293 -32.54 13.46 0.53
CA GLY A 293 -31.90 12.41 -0.26
C GLY A 293 -32.88 11.59 -1.10
N GLU A 294 -34.10 11.32 -0.60
CA GLU A 294 -35.12 10.60 -1.39
C GLU A 294 -35.62 11.40 -2.59
N TRP A 295 -35.80 12.73 -2.42
CA TRP A 295 -36.12 13.61 -3.53
C TRP A 295 -35.01 13.56 -4.59
N LEU A 296 -33.75 13.62 -4.14
CA LEU A 296 -32.59 13.58 -5.02
C LEU A 296 -32.53 12.28 -5.83
N ILE A 297 -32.80 11.12 -5.21
CA ILE A 297 -32.86 9.84 -5.92
C ILE A 297 -33.96 9.84 -6.98
N SER A 298 -35.15 10.34 -6.63
CA SER A 298 -36.27 10.43 -7.57
C SER A 298 -35.93 11.35 -8.76
N ARG A 299 -35.34 12.53 -8.48
CA ARG A 299 -34.92 13.49 -9.51
C ARG A 299 -33.82 12.92 -10.40
N THR A 300 -32.77 12.34 -9.83
CA THR A 300 -31.68 11.69 -10.57
C THR A 300 -32.20 10.54 -11.43
N SER A 301 -33.16 9.76 -10.92
CA SER A 301 -33.78 8.67 -11.70
C SER A 301 -34.52 9.20 -12.93
N ARG A 302 -35.25 10.31 -12.81
CA ARG A 302 -35.91 10.97 -13.96
C ARG A 302 -34.90 11.51 -14.97
N ILE A 303 -33.83 12.15 -14.50
CA ILE A 303 -32.75 12.66 -15.38
C ILE A 303 -32.08 11.49 -16.12
N LEU A 304 -31.78 10.39 -15.43
CA LEU A 304 -31.20 9.19 -16.03
C LEU A 304 -32.11 8.59 -17.11
N LEU A 305 -33.43 8.57 -16.91
CA LEU A 305 -34.39 8.09 -17.92
C LEU A 305 -34.41 9.00 -19.16
N ALA A 306 -34.36 10.31 -18.97
CA ALA A 306 -34.27 11.26 -20.09
C ALA A 306 -32.96 11.09 -20.88
N LEU A 307 -31.83 10.98 -20.16
CA LEU A 307 -30.51 10.72 -20.77
C LEU A 307 -30.47 9.36 -21.48
N GLU A 308 -31.09 8.32 -20.92
CA GLU A 308 -31.21 7.01 -21.56
C GLU A 308 -32.00 7.11 -22.86
N SER A 309 -33.11 7.87 -22.89
CA SER A 309 -33.86 8.13 -24.13
C SER A 309 -33.02 8.88 -25.16
N TYR A 310 -32.31 9.93 -24.75
CA TYR A 310 -31.42 10.71 -25.61
C TYR A 310 -30.30 9.84 -26.21
N LEU A 311 -29.65 9.01 -25.39
CA LEU A 311 -28.58 8.11 -25.84
C LEU A 311 -29.10 6.98 -26.73
N ASN A 312 -30.31 6.48 -26.49
CA ASN A 312 -30.93 5.48 -27.36
C ASN A 312 -31.23 6.05 -28.75
N LYS A 313 -31.75 7.28 -28.84
CA LYS A 313 -31.93 7.97 -30.13
C LYS A 313 -30.60 8.16 -30.87
N PHE A 314 -29.57 8.61 -30.16
CA PHE A 314 -28.22 8.73 -30.72
C PHE A 314 -27.76 7.41 -31.34
N MET A 315 -27.90 6.30 -30.59
CA MET A 315 -27.51 4.98 -31.07
C MET A 315 -28.36 4.52 -32.28
N GLU A 316 -29.65 4.83 -32.31
CA GLU A 316 -30.52 4.55 -33.47
C GLU A 316 -30.00 5.25 -34.73
N TYR A 317 -29.68 6.55 -34.64
CA TYR A 317 -29.07 7.28 -35.76
C TYR A 317 -27.68 6.76 -36.13
N SER A 318 -26.90 6.30 -35.15
CA SER A 318 -25.65 5.61 -35.45
C SER A 318 -25.87 4.34 -36.27
N TYR A 319 -26.91 3.56 -35.96
CA TYR A 319 -27.25 2.35 -36.72
C TYR A 319 -27.80 2.65 -38.12
N ASP A 320 -28.57 3.72 -38.28
CA ASP A 320 -29.01 4.20 -39.59
C ASP A 320 -27.81 4.59 -40.46
N PHE A 321 -26.83 5.30 -39.90
CA PHE A 321 -25.62 5.63 -40.62
C PHE A 321 -24.81 4.38 -41.00
N LEU A 322 -24.73 3.37 -40.12
CA LEU A 322 -24.10 2.09 -40.43
C LEU A 322 -24.78 1.36 -41.61
N ALA A 323 -26.09 1.56 -41.78
CA ALA A 323 -26.86 0.97 -42.88
C ALA A 323 -26.66 1.69 -44.23
N SER A 324 -26.07 2.90 -44.24
CA SER A 324 -25.79 3.65 -45.47
C SER A 324 -24.77 2.97 -46.39
N GLY A 325 -23.87 2.16 -45.82
CA GLY A 325 -22.84 1.44 -46.55
C GLY A 325 -21.71 2.32 -47.12
N GLU A 326 -21.55 3.54 -46.61
CA GLU A 326 -20.47 4.45 -47.02
C GLU A 326 -19.09 3.77 -47.00
N MET A 327 -18.25 4.11 -47.98
CA MET A 327 -16.91 3.58 -48.16
C MET A 327 -15.88 4.70 -48.15
N GLY A 328 -14.77 4.47 -47.45
CA GLY A 328 -13.67 5.43 -47.42
C GLY A 328 -12.60 5.11 -46.39
N ASN A 329 -11.70 6.06 -46.18
CA ASN A 329 -10.75 6.00 -45.08
C ASN A 329 -11.46 6.37 -43.77
N LEU A 330 -10.96 5.85 -42.65
CA LEU A 330 -11.58 6.03 -41.34
C LEU A 330 -11.84 7.51 -41.00
N SER A 331 -10.90 8.42 -41.29
CA SER A 331 -11.07 9.85 -41.03
C SER A 331 -12.27 10.45 -41.77
N LEU A 332 -12.41 10.14 -43.06
CA LEU A 332 -13.50 10.64 -43.89
C LEU A 332 -14.84 10.06 -43.42
N LEU A 333 -14.87 8.77 -43.10
CA LEU A 333 -16.07 8.11 -42.58
C LEU A 333 -16.52 8.69 -41.23
N LEU A 334 -15.58 9.06 -40.35
CA LEU A 334 -15.88 9.70 -39.06
C LEU A 334 -16.34 11.16 -39.22
N GLU A 335 -15.81 11.89 -40.20
CA GLU A 335 -16.30 13.23 -40.57
C GLU A 335 -17.74 13.17 -41.10
N ASN A 336 -18.01 12.26 -42.05
CA ASN A 336 -19.35 12.03 -42.60
C ASN A 336 -20.33 11.59 -41.50
N TYR A 337 -19.90 10.69 -40.60
CA TYR A 337 -20.66 10.28 -39.43
C TYR A 337 -21.05 11.49 -38.56
N THR A 338 -20.08 12.36 -38.25
CA THR A 338 -20.31 13.55 -37.42
C THR A 338 -21.33 14.49 -38.06
N LEU A 339 -21.20 14.73 -39.37
CA LEU A 339 -22.14 15.55 -40.13
C LEU A 339 -23.53 14.93 -40.15
N PHE A 340 -23.63 13.62 -40.39
CA PHE A 340 -24.91 12.91 -40.41
C PHE A 340 -25.63 13.00 -39.07
N ILE A 341 -24.93 12.71 -37.97
CA ILE A 341 -25.52 12.73 -36.63
C ILE A 341 -25.88 14.15 -36.20
N THR A 342 -25.04 15.15 -36.44
CA THR A 342 -25.34 16.54 -36.07
C THR A 342 -26.51 17.09 -36.90
N ASN A 343 -26.62 16.75 -38.18
CA ASN A 343 -27.77 17.12 -39.00
C ASN A 343 -29.07 16.47 -38.50
N LYS A 344 -29.04 15.18 -38.14
CA LYS A 344 -30.19 14.48 -37.55
C LYS A 344 -30.58 15.05 -36.18
N GLY A 345 -29.61 15.33 -35.33
CA GLY A 345 -29.84 15.97 -34.02
C GLY A 345 -30.47 17.36 -34.15
N ASN A 346 -29.95 18.20 -35.05
CA ASN A 346 -30.50 19.53 -35.32
C ASN A 346 -31.96 19.50 -35.78
N LEU A 347 -32.36 18.49 -36.57
CA LEU A 347 -33.75 18.31 -36.99
C LEU A 347 -34.70 18.01 -35.81
N GLU A 348 -34.19 17.48 -34.71
CA GLU A 348 -34.96 17.10 -33.52
C GLU A 348 -34.68 17.98 -32.28
N ASN A 349 -33.91 19.07 -32.45
CA ASN A 349 -33.41 19.93 -31.36
C ASN A 349 -32.57 19.19 -30.29
N GLU A 350 -31.84 18.14 -30.69
CA GLU A 350 -30.93 17.40 -29.82
C GLU A 350 -29.47 17.75 -30.19
N ASP A 351 -28.63 18.07 -29.20
CA ASP A 351 -27.19 18.29 -29.42
C ASP A 351 -26.39 17.02 -29.14
N PHE A 352 -26.01 16.30 -30.20
CA PHE A 352 -25.21 15.07 -30.12
C PHE A 352 -23.69 15.29 -30.19
N LYS A 353 -23.20 16.54 -30.22
CA LYS A 353 -21.80 16.83 -30.53
C LYS A 353 -20.82 16.16 -29.57
N GLU A 354 -21.07 16.25 -28.27
CA GLU A 354 -20.13 15.73 -27.28
C GLU A 354 -20.10 14.19 -27.23
N ILE A 355 -21.26 13.54 -27.36
CA ILE A 355 -21.31 12.07 -27.43
C ILE A 355 -20.71 11.55 -28.75
N CYS A 356 -20.85 12.32 -29.85
CA CYS A 356 -20.10 12.08 -31.10
C CYS A 356 -18.59 12.11 -30.88
N GLU A 357 -18.06 13.11 -30.17
CA GLU A 357 -16.62 13.18 -29.88
C GLU A 357 -16.14 11.97 -29.05
N ILE A 358 -16.94 11.50 -28.09
CA ILE A 358 -16.62 10.33 -27.28
C ILE A 358 -16.55 9.06 -28.16
N ILE A 359 -17.55 8.81 -29.01
CA ILE A 359 -17.56 7.61 -29.87
C ILE A 359 -16.48 7.68 -30.96
N ILE A 360 -16.17 8.85 -31.50
CA ILE A 360 -15.09 9.03 -32.48
C ILE A 360 -13.74 8.69 -31.86
N LYS A 361 -13.48 9.19 -30.64
CA LYS A 361 -12.29 8.80 -29.89
C LYS A 361 -12.27 7.29 -29.66
N PHE A 362 -13.41 6.69 -29.32
CA PHE A 362 -13.56 5.24 -29.12
C PHE A 362 -13.21 4.43 -30.37
N ILE A 363 -13.75 4.81 -31.52
CA ILE A 363 -13.50 4.13 -32.80
C ILE A 363 -12.02 4.29 -33.20
N ASN A 364 -11.42 5.47 -33.04
CA ASN A 364 -10.03 5.71 -33.42
C ASN A 364 -9.00 4.83 -32.69
N GLN A 365 -9.30 4.37 -31.48
CA GLN A 365 -8.42 3.46 -30.73
C GLN A 365 -8.76 1.97 -30.95
N SER A 366 -9.86 1.65 -31.60
CA SER A 366 -10.20 0.27 -31.92
C SER A 366 -9.27 -0.30 -33.00
N VAL A 367 -8.92 -1.59 -32.88
CA VAL A 367 -7.97 -2.26 -33.78
C VAL A 367 -8.67 -2.62 -35.10
N ILE A 368 -8.82 -1.64 -35.98
CA ILE A 368 -9.49 -1.79 -37.29
C ILE A 368 -8.54 -1.31 -38.40
N GLN A 369 -8.63 -1.94 -39.57
CA GLN A 369 -7.99 -1.47 -40.80
C GLN A 369 -8.44 -0.03 -41.09
N LYS A 370 -7.53 0.90 -41.39
CA LYS A 370 -7.88 2.33 -41.49
C LYS A 370 -8.27 2.81 -42.90
N GLU A 371 -8.03 1.97 -43.89
CA GLU A 371 -8.17 2.28 -45.31
C GLU A 371 -9.18 1.33 -45.97
N ASN A 372 -9.92 1.84 -46.96
CA ASN A 372 -10.93 1.08 -47.72
C ASN A 372 -11.97 0.37 -46.86
N LEU A 373 -12.42 1.03 -45.79
CA LEU A 373 -13.45 0.50 -44.90
C LEU A 373 -14.84 0.73 -45.48
N ARG A 374 -15.71 -0.25 -45.29
CA ARG A 374 -17.17 -0.02 -45.29
C ARG A 374 -17.61 0.33 -43.88
N ILE A 375 -18.46 1.33 -43.73
CA ILE A 375 -18.94 1.73 -42.40
C ILE A 375 -19.62 0.58 -41.64
N SER A 376 -20.29 -0.34 -42.35
CA SER A 376 -20.93 -1.53 -41.78
C SER A 376 -19.94 -2.49 -41.08
N GLU A 377 -18.65 -2.42 -41.40
CA GLU A 377 -17.59 -3.19 -40.72
C GLU A 377 -17.34 -2.67 -39.28
N LEU A 378 -17.74 -1.44 -38.98
CA LEU A 378 -17.68 -0.87 -37.63
C LEU A 378 -18.83 -1.32 -36.73
N LYS A 379 -19.81 -2.10 -37.23
CA LYS A 379 -21.01 -2.49 -36.48
C LYS A 379 -20.71 -3.13 -35.12
N SER A 380 -19.67 -3.96 -35.03
CA SER A 380 -19.26 -4.59 -33.77
C SER A 380 -18.76 -3.57 -32.75
N VAL A 381 -18.08 -2.52 -33.20
CA VAL A 381 -17.54 -1.44 -32.37
C VAL A 381 -18.66 -0.56 -31.84
N PHE A 382 -19.64 -0.21 -32.68
CA PHE A 382 -20.85 0.50 -32.25
C PHE A 382 -21.70 -0.33 -31.28
N ASN A 383 -21.87 -1.64 -31.52
CA ASN A 383 -22.58 -2.52 -30.59
C ASN A 383 -21.90 -2.56 -29.22
N TYR A 384 -20.57 -2.69 -29.18
CA TYR A 384 -19.83 -2.69 -27.92
C TYR A 384 -19.94 -1.33 -27.21
N PHE A 385 -19.85 -0.21 -27.95
CA PHE A 385 -20.08 1.13 -27.38
C PHE A 385 -21.48 1.26 -26.76
N SER A 386 -22.52 0.79 -27.46
CA SER A 386 -23.90 0.76 -26.95
C SER A 386 -24.00 0.01 -25.61
N GLU A 387 -23.34 -1.14 -25.50
CA GLU A 387 -23.32 -1.93 -24.27
C GLU A 387 -22.56 -1.21 -23.13
N ILE A 388 -21.46 -0.50 -23.42
CA ILE A 388 -20.77 0.33 -22.42
C ILE A 388 -21.70 1.44 -21.92
N VAL A 389 -22.44 2.09 -22.82
CA VAL A 389 -23.39 3.17 -22.47
C VAL A 389 -24.47 2.64 -21.51
N LYS A 390 -25.15 1.54 -21.88
CA LYS A 390 -26.17 0.90 -21.03
C LYS A 390 -25.59 0.50 -19.67
N ARG A 391 -24.43 -0.16 -19.66
CA ARG A 391 -23.74 -0.57 -18.43
C ARG A 391 -23.41 0.63 -17.53
N SER A 392 -22.97 1.73 -18.12
CA SER A 392 -22.62 2.97 -17.40
C SER A 392 -23.85 3.59 -16.73
N LEU A 393 -24.98 3.69 -17.43
CA LEU A 393 -26.25 4.17 -16.89
C LEU A 393 -26.73 3.29 -15.72
N ASP A 394 -26.76 1.97 -15.90
CA ASP A 394 -27.19 1.03 -14.86
C ASP A 394 -26.27 1.00 -13.64
N MET A 395 -24.97 1.22 -13.85
CA MET A 395 -24.00 1.32 -12.78
C MET A 395 -24.24 2.58 -11.94
N ILE A 396 -24.40 3.74 -12.58
CA ILE A 396 -24.74 5.01 -11.89
C ILE A 396 -26.06 4.87 -11.13
N ARG A 397 -27.08 4.29 -11.76
CA ARG A 397 -28.40 4.07 -11.14
C ARG A 397 -28.32 3.23 -9.86
N ARG A 398 -27.51 2.16 -9.87
CA ARG A 398 -27.36 1.25 -8.72
C ARG A 398 -26.46 1.81 -7.62
N ALA A 399 -25.43 2.56 -7.99
CA ALA A 399 -24.43 3.05 -7.06
C ALA A 399 -24.90 4.29 -6.28
N PHE A 400 -25.76 5.12 -6.88
CA PHE A 400 -26.17 6.38 -6.26
C PHE A 400 -26.85 6.24 -4.89
N PRO A 401 -27.82 5.30 -4.68
CA PRO A 401 -28.41 5.10 -3.36
C PRO A 401 -27.38 4.63 -2.32
N ALA A 402 -26.50 3.70 -2.71
CA ALA A 402 -25.45 3.19 -1.82
C ALA A 402 -24.44 4.29 -1.44
N TYR A 403 -24.09 5.16 -2.40
CA TYR A 403 -23.28 6.34 -2.15
C TYR A 403 -23.93 7.26 -1.13
N LEU A 404 -25.22 7.58 -1.27
CA LEU A 404 -25.92 8.45 -0.34
C LEU A 404 -25.97 7.87 1.08
N SER A 405 -26.16 6.56 1.22
CA SER A 405 -26.06 5.88 2.52
C SER A 405 -24.67 6.00 3.13
N ARG A 406 -23.61 5.68 2.37
CA ARG A 406 -22.21 5.83 2.83
C ARG A 406 -21.90 7.28 3.20
N ARG A 407 -22.31 8.23 2.35
CA ARG A 407 -22.13 9.66 2.56
C ARG A 407 -22.78 10.08 3.86
N ARG A 408 -24.05 9.73 4.07
CA ARG A 408 -24.78 10.12 5.28
C ARG A 408 -24.14 9.54 6.54
N LEU A 409 -23.69 8.28 6.54
CA LEU A 409 -22.93 7.72 7.67
C LEU A 409 -21.66 8.54 7.99
N ARG A 410 -20.92 8.96 6.96
CA ARG A 410 -19.72 9.81 7.13
C ARG A 410 -20.09 11.19 7.64
N THR A 411 -21.14 11.82 7.12
CA THR A 411 -21.62 13.13 7.60
C THR A 411 -22.09 13.06 9.05
N LEU A 412 -22.87 12.03 9.43
CA LEU A 412 -23.30 11.79 10.82
C LEU A 412 -22.09 11.59 11.76
N THR A 413 -21.05 10.91 11.28
CA THR A 413 -19.78 10.79 12.00
C THR A 413 -19.14 12.16 12.19
N ILE A 414 -19.03 12.95 11.12
CA ILE A 414 -18.47 14.32 11.19
C ILE A 414 -19.28 15.19 12.17
N GLU A 415 -20.62 15.15 12.11
CA GLU A 415 -21.51 15.87 13.03
C GLU A 415 -21.27 15.47 14.49
N LEU A 416 -21.19 14.16 14.78
CA LEU A 416 -20.88 13.65 16.13
C LEU A 416 -19.50 14.15 16.60
N ILE A 417 -18.50 14.06 15.73
CA ILE A 417 -17.12 14.41 16.04
C ILE A 417 -16.97 15.92 16.25
N GLU A 418 -17.59 16.77 15.43
CA GLU A 418 -17.59 18.23 15.63
C GLU A 418 -18.31 18.62 16.94
N ASN A 419 -19.43 17.98 17.27
CA ASN A 419 -20.07 18.18 18.56
C ASN A 419 -19.16 17.81 19.73
N LEU A 420 -18.44 16.69 19.64
CA LEU A 420 -17.45 16.29 20.63
C LEU A 420 -16.29 17.30 20.69
N LYS A 421 -15.75 17.75 19.54
CA LYS A 421 -14.71 18.78 19.51
C LYS A 421 -15.16 20.05 20.20
N ILE A 422 -16.40 20.51 20.00
CA ILE A 422 -16.97 21.67 20.70
C ILE A 422 -17.01 21.43 22.22
N GLN A 423 -17.41 20.24 22.67
CA GLN A 423 -17.42 19.90 24.10
C GLN A 423 -16.00 19.91 24.68
N PHE A 424 -15.05 19.22 24.05
CA PHE A 424 -13.66 19.17 24.50
C PHE A 424 -12.94 20.52 24.37
N ASN A 425 -13.35 21.39 23.45
CA ASN A 425 -12.81 22.75 23.35
C ASN A 425 -13.18 23.64 24.54
N LYS A 426 -14.26 23.33 25.27
CA LYS A 426 -14.66 23.99 26.52
C LYS A 426 -13.94 23.45 27.75
N GLU A 427 -13.33 22.27 27.63
CA GLU A 427 -12.54 21.68 28.71
C GLU A 427 -11.26 22.48 28.92
N GLN A 428 -10.76 22.44 30.16
CA GLN A 428 -9.46 22.99 30.46
C GLN A 428 -8.35 22.14 29.81
N LYS A 429 -7.26 22.81 29.52
CA LYS A 429 -5.98 22.18 29.20
C LYS A 429 -5.56 21.31 30.41
N PRO A 430 -5.18 20.02 30.24
CA PRO A 430 -4.83 19.33 28.99
C PRO A 430 -5.92 18.39 28.44
N ALA A 431 -7.03 18.18 29.16
CA ALA A 431 -8.14 17.30 28.75
C ALA A 431 -8.66 17.66 27.35
N LYS A 432 -8.66 18.94 27.01
CA LYS A 432 -8.92 19.42 25.65
C LYS A 432 -8.05 18.73 24.59
N ILE A 433 -6.73 18.72 24.76
CA ILE A 433 -5.79 18.27 23.71
C ILE A 433 -5.82 16.75 23.57
N LEU A 434 -5.74 16.00 24.68
CA LEU A 434 -5.85 14.54 24.63
C LEU A 434 -7.22 14.07 24.13
N GLY A 435 -8.29 14.77 24.53
CA GLY A 435 -9.65 14.47 24.08
C GLY A 435 -9.75 14.57 22.56
N LEU A 436 -9.24 15.66 21.98
CA LEU A 436 -9.19 15.85 20.52
C LEU A 436 -8.38 14.75 19.82
N ASN A 437 -7.22 14.34 20.37
CA ASN A 437 -6.41 13.25 19.81
C ASN A 437 -7.14 11.91 19.82
N LEU A 438 -7.77 11.54 20.95
CA LEU A 438 -8.53 10.29 21.06
C LEU A 438 -9.77 10.28 20.16
N ILE A 439 -10.47 11.41 20.05
CA ILE A 439 -11.59 11.58 19.13
C ILE A 439 -11.16 11.42 17.68
N GLN A 440 -9.98 11.93 17.31
CA GLN A 440 -9.44 11.73 15.97
C GLN A 440 -9.18 10.25 15.67
N LYS A 441 -8.52 9.52 16.59
CA LYS A 441 -8.32 8.06 16.47
C LYS A 441 -9.65 7.31 16.37
N PHE A 442 -10.67 7.74 17.12
CA PHE A 442 -12.01 7.16 17.05
C PHE A 442 -12.71 7.46 15.71
N THR A 443 -12.49 8.65 15.15
CA THR A 443 -12.99 9.05 13.82
C THR A 443 -12.44 8.12 12.75
N ASP A 444 -11.14 7.87 12.75
CA ASP A 444 -10.47 6.97 11.80
C ASP A 444 -11.02 5.54 11.93
N HIS A 445 -11.25 5.06 13.16
CA HIS A 445 -11.86 3.76 13.41
C HIS A 445 -13.29 3.66 12.84
N LEU A 446 -14.15 4.67 13.07
CA LEU A 446 -15.51 4.69 12.53
C LEU A 446 -15.53 4.76 11.00
N PHE A 447 -14.67 5.58 10.38
CA PHE A 447 -14.57 5.63 8.93
C PHE A 447 -14.12 4.29 8.34
N ASN A 448 -13.19 3.59 9.00
CA ASN A 448 -12.80 2.26 8.57
C ASN A 448 -13.98 1.27 8.61
N LEU A 449 -14.78 1.29 9.68
CA LEU A 449 -15.99 0.46 9.81
C LEU A 449 -17.05 0.79 8.76
N ILE A 450 -17.24 2.08 8.44
CA ILE A 450 -18.18 2.52 7.40
C ILE A 450 -17.80 1.95 6.04
N GLU A 451 -16.50 1.88 5.69
CA GLU A 451 -16.10 1.25 4.42
C GLU A 451 -16.32 -0.27 4.40
N VAL A 452 -16.29 -0.95 5.55
CA VAL A 452 -16.66 -2.37 5.62
C VAL A 452 -18.16 -2.55 5.42
N GLN A 453 -18.95 -1.74 6.11
CA GLN A 453 -20.40 -1.84 6.09
C GLN A 453 -20.99 -1.32 4.78
N SER A 454 -20.40 -0.31 4.13
CA SER A 454 -20.89 0.26 2.87
C SER A 454 -20.95 -0.76 1.73
N ILE A 455 -20.07 -1.77 1.74
CA ILE A 455 -20.08 -2.90 0.82
C ILE A 455 -21.34 -3.78 1.02
N THR A 456 -21.92 -3.76 2.23
CA THR A 456 -23.09 -4.55 2.63
C THR A 456 -24.40 -3.75 2.76
N LEU A 457 -24.33 -2.41 2.72
CA LEU A 457 -25.51 -1.54 2.86
C LEU A 457 -26.50 -1.75 1.71
N SER A 458 -27.78 -1.57 2.03
CA SER A 458 -28.89 -1.95 1.16
C SER A 458 -28.86 -1.22 -0.20
N LYS A 459 -29.40 -1.86 -1.25
CA LYS A 459 -29.55 -1.26 -2.60
C LYS A 459 -30.46 -0.01 -2.63
N THR A 460 -31.13 0.28 -1.53
CA THR A 460 -32.12 1.36 -1.39
C THR A 460 -31.69 2.34 -0.30
N PHE A 461 -31.84 3.63 -0.56
CA PHE A 461 -31.59 4.64 0.46
C PHE A 461 -32.87 4.85 1.28
N ASP A 462 -32.72 4.80 2.60
CA ASP A 462 -33.75 5.12 3.59
C ASP A 462 -33.04 5.79 4.76
N GLU A 463 -33.12 7.12 4.83
CA GLU A 463 -32.28 7.88 5.75
C GLU A 463 -32.55 7.52 7.22
N LYS A 464 -33.80 7.21 7.57
CA LYS A 464 -34.17 6.80 8.93
C LYS A 464 -33.46 5.52 9.34
N LYS A 465 -33.35 4.54 8.43
CA LYS A 465 -32.59 3.32 8.67
C LYS A 465 -31.10 3.59 8.81
N VAL A 466 -30.55 4.44 7.95
CA VAL A 466 -29.12 4.82 8.01
C VAL A 466 -28.78 5.47 9.36
N ILE A 467 -29.65 6.31 9.92
CA ILE A 467 -29.46 6.90 11.25
C ILE A 467 -29.47 5.83 12.36
N VAL A 468 -30.36 4.85 12.28
CA VAL A 468 -30.41 3.72 13.24
C VAL A 468 -29.13 2.87 13.13
N GLU A 469 -28.70 2.56 11.91
CA GLU A 469 -27.47 1.82 11.65
C GLU A 469 -26.24 2.56 12.19
N PHE A 470 -26.16 3.89 12.00
CA PHE A 470 -25.10 4.72 12.57
C PHE A 470 -25.03 4.59 14.09
N ARG A 471 -26.18 4.71 14.79
CA ARG A 471 -26.23 4.56 16.26
C ARG A 471 -25.75 3.19 16.70
N ASN A 472 -26.15 2.13 16.00
CA ASN A 472 -25.69 0.76 16.29
C ASN A 472 -24.19 0.60 16.02
N LEU A 473 -23.69 1.17 14.93
CA LEU A 473 -22.26 1.16 14.57
C LEU A 473 -21.42 1.78 15.69
N VAL A 474 -21.80 2.96 16.18
CA VAL A 474 -21.08 3.63 17.29
C VAL A 474 -21.19 2.81 18.58
N ASN A 475 -22.40 2.44 18.99
CA ASN A 475 -22.64 1.78 20.28
C ASN A 475 -22.00 0.39 20.39
N ASN A 476 -21.99 -0.39 19.30
CA ASN A 476 -21.45 -1.75 19.32
C ASN A 476 -19.91 -1.78 19.27
N ASN A 477 -19.26 -0.71 18.82
CA ASN A 477 -17.80 -0.68 18.63
C ASN A 477 -17.07 0.21 19.63
N ILE A 478 -17.78 1.08 20.37
CA ILE A 478 -17.14 1.97 21.34
C ILE A 478 -16.41 1.22 22.44
N ASP A 479 -16.98 0.14 22.97
CA ASP A 479 -16.36 -0.62 24.06
C ASP A 479 -15.07 -1.29 23.54
N THR A 480 -15.16 -2.02 22.42
CA THR A 480 -14.02 -2.65 21.75
C THR A 480 -12.89 -1.68 21.41
N PHE A 481 -13.21 -0.48 20.92
CA PHE A 481 -12.19 0.53 20.60
C PHE A 481 -11.43 0.98 21.85
N PHE A 482 -12.14 1.33 22.93
CA PHE A 482 -11.49 1.83 24.15
C PHE A 482 -10.78 0.74 24.96
N ASP A 483 -11.12 -0.53 24.76
CA ASP A 483 -10.38 -1.66 25.35
C ASP A 483 -9.01 -1.88 24.66
N THR A 484 -8.82 -1.38 23.43
CA THR A 484 -7.60 -1.57 22.64
C THR A 484 -6.68 -0.36 22.61
N ILE A 485 -7.20 0.85 22.82
CA ILE A 485 -6.41 2.07 22.74
C ILE A 485 -5.47 2.24 23.95
N ARG A 486 -4.21 2.63 23.69
CA ARG A 486 -3.22 2.95 24.72
C ARG A 486 -2.58 4.30 24.43
N LEU A 487 -2.34 5.10 25.48
CA LEU A 487 -1.57 6.34 25.35
C LEU A 487 -0.08 6.01 25.25
N LYS A 488 0.65 6.78 24.45
CA LYS A 488 2.10 6.68 24.27
C LYS A 488 2.84 7.69 25.16
N ILE A 489 4.16 7.56 25.27
CA ILE A 489 5.02 8.51 26.01
C ILE A 489 4.81 9.94 25.48
N GLU A 490 4.77 10.13 24.16
CA GLU A 490 4.54 11.43 23.53
C GLU A 490 3.21 12.10 23.96
N ASP A 491 2.15 11.29 24.16
CA ASP A 491 0.84 11.76 24.59
C ASP A 491 0.92 12.27 26.05
N LEU A 492 1.58 11.51 26.93
CA LEU A 492 1.77 11.90 28.34
C LEU A 492 2.75 13.06 28.53
N VAL A 493 3.83 13.13 27.73
CA VAL A 493 4.75 14.27 27.74
C VAL A 493 4.01 15.55 27.38
N SER A 494 3.22 15.51 26.30
CA SER A 494 2.42 16.65 25.87
C SER A 494 1.40 17.02 26.95
N PHE A 495 0.81 16.03 27.62
CA PHE A 495 -0.12 16.27 28.72
C PHE A 495 0.55 16.97 29.91
N ALA A 496 1.70 16.47 30.37
CA ALA A 496 2.44 17.03 31.49
C ALA A 496 2.99 18.43 31.18
N GLU A 497 3.46 18.67 29.95
CA GLU A 497 3.87 20.00 29.46
C GLU A 497 2.78 21.05 29.67
N ILE A 498 1.54 20.69 29.34
CA ILE A 498 0.40 21.60 29.39
C ILE A 498 0.01 21.95 30.84
N GLN A 499 0.27 21.06 31.82
CA GLN A 499 -0.06 21.33 33.23
C GLN A 499 0.90 22.32 33.90
N ILE A 500 2.04 22.60 33.27
CA ILE A 500 3.06 23.53 33.76
C ILE A 500 2.77 24.89 33.12
N ASP A 501 1.66 25.54 33.50
CA ASP A 501 1.16 26.78 32.87
C ASP A 501 2.09 28.02 33.05
N GLN A 502 3.30 27.89 33.65
CA GLN A 502 4.26 28.99 33.87
C GLN A 502 5.68 28.67 33.38
N ASP A 503 6.18 29.47 32.43
CA ASP A 503 7.57 29.48 31.91
C ASP A 503 8.07 28.19 31.23
N VAL A 504 7.18 27.47 30.53
CA VAL A 504 7.55 26.32 29.66
C VAL A 504 8.67 26.67 28.67
N ASN A 505 8.81 27.96 28.30
CA ASN A 505 9.84 28.43 27.37
C ASN A 505 11.27 28.04 27.79
N LEU A 506 11.56 27.97 29.09
CA LEU A 506 12.88 27.56 29.60
C LEU A 506 13.19 26.09 29.30
N ILE A 507 12.19 25.20 29.37
CA ILE A 507 12.38 23.75 29.19
C ILE A 507 11.85 23.23 27.86
N LYS A 508 11.28 24.09 27.01
CA LYS A 508 10.59 23.71 25.77
C LYS A 508 11.46 22.86 24.84
N PHE A 509 12.73 23.21 24.74
CA PHE A 509 13.71 22.44 23.97
C PHE A 509 13.76 20.97 24.44
N HIS A 510 13.79 20.73 25.75
CA HIS A 510 13.78 19.38 26.33
C HIS A 510 12.48 18.63 26.07
N LEU A 511 11.34 19.30 26.22
CA LEU A 511 10.03 18.70 26.00
C LEU A 511 9.86 18.25 24.53
N ASP A 512 10.33 19.05 23.59
CA ASP A 512 10.32 18.69 22.17
C ASP A 512 11.25 17.49 21.87
N LYS A 513 12.33 17.29 22.62
CA LYS A 513 13.12 16.05 22.56
C LYS A 513 12.35 14.86 23.13
N PHE A 514 11.72 15.02 24.29
CA PHE A 514 10.97 13.95 24.96
C PHE A 514 9.81 13.42 24.10
N LYS A 515 9.14 14.29 23.35
CA LYS A 515 8.10 13.88 22.39
C LYS A 515 8.62 12.94 21.29
N LYS A 516 9.89 13.07 20.89
CA LYS A 516 10.52 12.24 19.86
C LYS A 516 11.11 10.94 20.39
N PHE A 517 11.13 10.74 21.72
CA PHE A 517 11.84 9.65 22.38
C PHE A 517 11.50 8.27 21.81
N SER A 518 10.23 7.86 21.85
CA SER A 518 9.83 6.52 21.39
C SER A 518 10.12 6.29 19.91
N SER A 519 9.85 7.28 19.05
CA SER A 519 10.08 7.13 17.61
C SER A 519 11.56 7.07 17.24
N GLU A 520 12.41 7.89 17.89
CA GLU A 520 13.83 7.90 17.61
C GLU A 520 14.54 6.67 18.15
N LEU A 521 14.14 6.14 19.32
CA LEU A 521 14.69 4.89 19.85
C LEU A 521 14.45 3.71 18.91
N ASN A 522 13.20 3.53 18.45
CA ASN A 522 12.86 2.48 17.50
C ASN A 522 13.63 2.63 16.18
N TYR A 523 13.78 3.88 15.67
CA TYR A 523 14.59 4.17 14.49
C TYR A 523 16.07 3.83 14.68
N LEU A 524 16.66 4.24 15.81
CA LEU A 524 18.07 4.02 16.13
C LEU A 524 18.37 2.54 16.31
N LEU A 525 17.50 1.79 16.99
CA LEU A 525 17.59 0.33 17.08
C LEU A 525 17.57 -0.28 15.67
N SER A 526 16.57 0.08 14.86
CA SER A 526 16.47 -0.39 13.48
C SER A 526 17.72 -0.04 12.65
N TYR A 527 18.35 1.12 12.88
CA TYR A 527 19.59 1.55 12.21
C TYR A 527 20.82 0.74 12.64
N ILE A 528 20.96 0.49 13.94
CA ILE A 528 22.04 -0.32 14.50
C ILE A 528 21.98 -1.74 13.94
N LEU A 529 20.78 -2.28 13.76
CA LEU A 529 20.54 -3.66 13.35
C LEU A 529 20.49 -3.90 11.84
N ARG A 530 20.67 -2.87 11.00
CA ARG A 530 20.71 -3.03 9.53
C ARG A 530 21.93 -3.80 9.08
N HIS A 531 21.80 -4.52 7.97
CA HIS A 531 22.93 -5.20 7.31
C HIS A 531 24.13 -4.27 7.06
N SER A 532 23.88 -3.06 6.57
CA SER A 532 24.94 -2.07 6.31
C SER A 532 25.73 -1.65 7.57
N THR A 533 25.21 -1.93 8.76
CA THR A 533 25.78 -1.59 10.06
C THR A 533 26.32 -2.82 10.79
N ILE A 534 25.44 -3.71 11.28
CA ILE A 534 25.84 -4.80 12.17
C ILE A 534 26.54 -5.94 11.43
N ASN A 535 26.01 -6.38 10.28
CA ASN A 535 26.65 -7.42 9.47
C ASN A 535 27.97 -6.91 8.90
N ARG A 536 28.01 -5.66 8.47
CA ARG A 536 29.26 -5.03 8.02
C ARG A 536 30.30 -4.97 9.14
N PHE A 537 29.91 -4.63 10.37
CA PHE A 537 30.83 -4.71 11.51
C PHE A 537 31.36 -6.13 11.70
N ILE A 538 30.50 -7.15 11.64
CA ILE A 538 30.92 -8.55 11.76
C ILE A 538 31.87 -8.93 10.63
N LYS A 539 31.65 -8.48 9.39
CA LYS A 539 32.54 -8.73 8.25
C LYS A 539 33.89 -8.03 8.40
N ASP A 540 33.89 -6.75 8.77
CA ASP A 540 35.07 -5.88 8.80
C ASP A 540 35.99 -6.19 10.00
N GLU A 541 35.45 -6.58 11.15
CA GLU A 541 36.19 -6.80 12.41
C GLU A 541 36.40 -8.30 12.74
N PHE A 542 36.12 -9.21 11.78
CA PHE A 542 36.31 -10.65 11.98
C PHE A 542 37.80 -11.04 12.02
N GLY A 543 38.26 -11.55 13.16
CA GLY A 543 39.59 -12.14 13.33
C GLY A 543 40.17 -11.91 14.73
N SER A 544 40.25 -12.97 15.54
CA SER A 544 40.93 -13.14 16.85
C SER A 544 40.71 -12.11 18.00
N ASP A 545 40.15 -10.94 17.75
CA ASP A 545 40.12 -9.81 18.70
C ASP A 545 38.80 -9.66 19.48
N ILE A 546 37.74 -10.35 19.08
CA ILE A 546 36.48 -10.40 19.84
C ILE A 546 36.45 -11.73 20.59
N GLN A 547 36.80 -11.68 21.86
CA GLN A 547 36.92 -12.87 22.72
C GLN A 547 35.80 -12.95 23.76
N ASP A 548 35.10 -11.85 24.00
CA ASP A 548 34.07 -11.74 25.04
C ASP A 548 33.05 -10.63 24.70
N PRO A 549 31.92 -10.55 25.43
CA PRO A 549 30.94 -9.48 25.25
C PRO A 549 31.48 -8.05 25.40
N ILE A 550 32.53 -7.84 26.19
CA ILE A 550 33.11 -6.51 26.50
C ILE A 550 33.88 -5.99 25.30
N SER A 551 34.76 -6.82 24.74
CA SER A 551 35.54 -6.54 23.52
C SER A 551 34.63 -6.29 22.32
N PHE A 552 33.57 -7.10 22.16
CA PHE A 552 32.52 -6.86 21.15
C PHE A 552 31.90 -5.48 21.31
N ALA A 553 31.38 -5.17 22.50
CA ALA A 553 30.69 -3.91 22.78
C ALA A 553 31.58 -2.68 22.56
N ASN A 554 32.82 -2.71 23.04
CA ASN A 554 33.76 -1.60 22.91
C ASN A 554 34.15 -1.33 21.45
N LYS A 555 34.42 -2.38 20.68
CA LYS A 555 34.71 -2.25 19.24
C LYS A 555 33.48 -1.76 18.48
N PHE A 556 32.31 -2.34 18.77
CA PHE A 556 31.06 -1.96 18.11
C PHE A 556 30.65 -0.52 18.43
N TYR A 557 30.81 -0.06 19.67
CA TYR A 557 30.60 1.33 20.08
C TYR A 557 31.42 2.29 19.21
N ARG A 558 32.73 2.04 19.06
CA ARG A 558 33.62 2.90 18.25
C ARG A 558 33.27 2.88 16.78
N PHE A 559 32.84 1.73 16.27
CA PHE A 559 32.37 1.59 14.89
C PHE A 559 31.09 2.41 14.65
N LEU A 560 30.12 2.33 15.56
CA LEU A 560 28.85 3.05 15.48
C LEU A 560 28.99 4.55 15.70
N GLU A 561 29.81 4.98 16.67
CA GLU A 561 30.03 6.40 16.99
C GLU A 561 30.48 7.19 15.75
N LYS A 562 31.39 6.63 14.96
CA LYS A 562 31.84 7.22 13.69
C LYS A 562 30.73 7.38 12.66
N ARG A 563 29.77 6.44 12.62
CA ARG A 563 28.69 6.40 11.62
C ARG A 563 27.49 7.25 12.01
N ILE A 564 27.11 7.20 13.28
CA ILE A 564 25.97 7.93 13.83
C ILE A 564 26.32 9.43 14.04
N GLY A 565 27.61 9.78 14.07
CA GLY A 565 28.08 11.17 14.20
C GLY A 565 27.42 12.15 13.21
N GLY A 566 27.21 11.74 11.96
CA GLY A 566 26.58 12.55 10.91
C GLY A 566 25.04 12.60 10.94
N ILE A 567 24.40 11.83 11.81
CA ILE A 567 22.94 11.75 11.89
C ILE A 567 22.42 12.79 12.89
N ASN A 568 21.45 13.60 12.47
CA ASN A 568 20.81 14.60 13.32
C ASN A 568 19.63 14.01 14.10
N LEU A 569 19.93 13.29 15.18
CA LEU A 569 18.96 12.71 16.12
C LEU A 569 19.30 13.15 17.54
N GLU A 570 18.26 13.36 18.34
CA GLU A 570 18.38 13.87 19.71
C GLU A 570 18.89 12.78 20.66
N TRP A 571 18.42 11.54 20.48
CA TRP A 571 18.67 10.43 21.40
C TRP A 571 19.83 9.51 20.99
N LYS A 572 20.64 9.91 20.00
CA LYS A 572 21.75 9.08 19.49
C LYS A 572 22.78 8.70 20.54
N SER A 573 23.21 9.65 21.37
CA SER A 573 24.20 9.41 22.42
C SER A 573 23.66 8.47 23.50
N TYR A 574 22.37 8.62 23.83
CA TYR A 574 21.70 7.78 24.82
C TYR A 574 21.64 6.30 24.37
N VAL A 575 21.36 6.04 23.10
CA VAL A 575 21.40 4.66 22.56
C VAL A 575 22.82 4.12 22.48
N LEU A 576 23.83 4.96 22.19
CA LEU A 576 25.23 4.55 22.26
C LEU A 576 25.65 4.15 23.69
N GLU A 577 25.13 4.83 24.72
CA GLU A 577 25.36 4.44 26.11
C GLU A 577 24.82 3.04 26.44
N TRP A 578 23.76 2.58 25.76
CA TRP A 578 23.25 1.22 25.98
C TRP A 578 24.31 0.15 25.64
N ILE A 579 25.16 0.41 24.64
CA ILE A 579 26.29 -0.49 24.28
C ILE A 579 27.30 -0.53 25.43
N ASN A 580 27.60 0.62 26.04
CA ASN A 580 28.48 0.69 27.20
C ASN A 580 27.86 -0.01 28.41
N ASP A 581 26.56 0.12 28.62
CA ASP A 581 25.85 -0.55 29.71
C ASP A 581 25.81 -2.07 29.52
N TYR A 582 25.67 -2.54 28.28
CA TYR A 582 25.87 -3.95 27.93
C TYR A 582 27.26 -4.42 28.36
N SER A 583 28.32 -3.69 27.98
CA SER A 583 29.70 -3.99 28.39
C SER A 583 29.85 -4.08 29.93
N LYS A 584 29.25 -3.13 30.67
CA LYS A 584 29.29 -3.10 32.15
C LYS A 584 28.60 -4.30 32.81
N ARG A 585 27.59 -4.91 32.18
CA ARG A 585 26.92 -6.10 32.73
C ARG A 585 27.89 -7.28 32.86
N PHE A 586 28.82 -7.40 31.93
CA PHE A 586 29.79 -8.50 31.89
C PHE A 586 31.08 -8.20 32.68
N LEU A 587 31.38 -6.93 32.96
CA LEU A 587 32.49 -6.55 33.87
C LEU A 587 32.30 -7.05 35.31
N LYS A 588 31.06 -7.37 35.71
CA LYS A 588 30.67 -7.78 37.07
C LYS A 588 30.53 -9.29 37.26
N ILE A 589 30.72 -10.09 36.22
CA ILE A 589 30.57 -11.55 36.28
C ILE A 589 31.92 -12.16 36.70
N GLU A 590 31.96 -12.78 37.87
CA GLU A 590 33.19 -13.41 38.41
C GLU A 590 33.60 -14.69 37.67
N GLU A 591 32.66 -15.35 36.99
CA GLU A 591 32.91 -16.56 36.20
C GLU A 591 33.33 -16.22 34.76
N ARG A 592 34.58 -16.57 34.42
CA ARG A 592 35.05 -16.60 33.03
C ARG A 592 34.43 -17.78 32.29
N ARG A 593 33.26 -17.57 31.70
CA ARG A 593 32.68 -18.45 30.68
C ARG A 593 33.34 -18.14 29.33
N ASP A 594 33.66 -19.17 28.55
CA ASP A 594 34.04 -19.01 27.15
C ASP A 594 32.77 -18.66 26.33
N TRP A 595 32.77 -17.49 25.68
CA TRP A 595 31.68 -17.02 24.84
C TRP A 595 32.01 -17.24 23.37
N THR A 596 31.08 -17.81 22.62
CA THR A 596 31.14 -17.78 21.16
C THR A 596 30.63 -16.45 20.63
N LEU A 597 31.13 -15.98 19.49
CA LEU A 597 30.64 -14.73 18.87
C LEU A 597 29.14 -14.82 18.53
N THR A 598 28.61 -16.00 18.19
CA THR A 598 27.18 -16.21 18.01
C THR A 598 26.40 -15.96 19.31
N GLU A 599 26.86 -16.50 20.44
CA GLU A 599 26.22 -16.23 21.73
C GLU A 599 26.31 -14.75 22.11
N ILE A 600 27.45 -14.09 21.87
CA ILE A 600 27.62 -12.66 22.13
C ILE A 600 26.64 -11.85 21.28
N TYR A 601 26.56 -12.15 19.98
CA TYR A 601 25.69 -11.47 19.03
C TYR A 601 24.22 -11.62 19.41
N THR A 602 23.76 -12.86 19.64
CA THR A 602 22.39 -13.14 20.03
C THR A 602 22.05 -12.48 21.37
N ASN A 603 22.94 -12.54 22.37
CA ASN A 603 22.71 -11.88 23.65
C ASN A 603 22.67 -10.34 23.53
N PHE A 604 23.51 -9.77 22.65
CA PHE A 604 23.53 -8.34 22.37
C PHE A 604 22.22 -7.88 21.73
N LEU A 605 21.72 -8.60 20.72
CA LEU A 605 20.43 -8.32 20.09
C LEU A 605 19.29 -8.36 21.11
N GLU A 606 19.21 -9.43 21.88
CA GLU A 606 18.20 -9.60 22.93
C GLU A 606 18.23 -8.47 23.94
N TYR A 607 19.43 -8.08 24.38
CA TYR A 607 19.58 -6.96 25.30
C TYR A 607 19.02 -5.67 24.70
N PHE A 608 19.33 -5.36 23.44
CA PHE A 608 18.87 -4.14 22.78
C PHE A 608 17.35 -4.13 22.57
N GLU A 609 16.77 -5.25 22.14
CA GLU A 609 15.32 -5.39 21.96
C GLU A 609 14.56 -5.31 23.28
N ASP A 610 15.03 -6.02 24.32
CA ASP A 610 14.45 -5.95 25.65
C ASP A 610 14.58 -4.55 26.24
N ARG A 611 15.73 -3.89 26.02
CA ARG A 611 15.97 -2.52 26.50
C ARG A 611 15.01 -1.55 25.84
N GLU A 612 14.90 -1.59 24.52
CA GLU A 612 14.01 -0.71 23.75
C GLU A 612 12.54 -0.90 24.16
N ASN A 613 12.06 -2.13 24.21
CA ASN A 613 10.70 -2.45 24.67
C ASN A 613 10.44 -1.99 26.12
N ASN A 614 11.45 -2.07 26.98
CA ASN A 614 11.33 -1.61 28.37
C ASN A 614 11.31 -0.08 28.46
N GLU A 615 12.15 0.62 27.70
CA GLU A 615 12.22 2.10 27.67
C GLU A 615 10.95 2.72 27.06
N GLN A 616 10.21 1.99 26.21
CA GLN A 616 8.90 2.43 25.72
C GLN A 616 7.79 2.39 26.79
N LYS A 617 8.00 1.77 27.96
CA LYS A 617 6.99 1.72 29.02
C LYS A 617 6.87 3.07 29.72
N LEU A 618 5.63 3.55 29.89
CA LEU A 618 5.34 4.85 30.51
C LEU A 618 6.03 5.03 31.88
N ASN A 619 6.03 4.00 32.73
CA ASN A 619 6.68 4.06 34.04
C ASN A 619 8.21 4.09 33.96
N LYS A 620 8.81 3.44 32.94
CA LYS A 620 10.27 3.44 32.75
C LYS A 620 10.77 4.78 32.23
N PHE A 621 9.94 5.50 31.49
CA PHE A 621 10.24 6.86 31.09
C PHE A 621 10.44 7.79 32.29
N LEU A 622 9.80 7.57 33.44
CA LEU A 622 10.10 8.31 34.67
C LEU A 622 11.53 8.08 35.15
N GLU A 623 11.99 6.83 35.20
CA GLU A 623 13.36 6.51 35.59
C GLU A 623 14.37 7.18 34.65
N PHE A 624 14.05 7.23 33.36
CA PHE A 624 14.83 7.97 32.37
C PHE A 624 14.86 9.49 32.67
N LEU A 625 13.70 10.11 32.92
CA LEU A 625 13.60 11.54 33.22
C LEU A 625 14.40 11.91 34.47
N ASP A 626 14.34 11.12 35.54
CA ASP A 626 15.08 11.38 36.78
C ASP A 626 16.60 11.46 36.52
N ASN A 627 17.14 10.48 35.80
CA ASN A 627 18.54 10.46 35.40
C ASN A 627 18.90 11.63 34.47
N TYR A 628 18.03 11.96 33.53
CA TYR A 628 18.22 13.09 32.61
C TYR A 628 18.30 14.42 33.36
N ILE A 629 17.37 14.65 34.29
CA ILE A 629 17.26 15.89 35.09
C ILE A 629 18.44 16.03 36.05
N ALA A 630 18.93 14.91 36.60
CA ALA A 630 20.12 14.93 37.46
C ALA A 630 21.34 15.55 36.75
N GLY A 631 21.47 15.34 35.43
CA GLY A 631 22.56 15.85 34.61
C GLY A 631 22.43 17.31 34.14
N ILE A 632 21.32 17.98 34.42
CA ILE A 632 21.13 19.40 34.07
C ILE A 632 21.89 20.30 35.05
N SER A 633 22.72 21.19 34.51
CA SER A 633 23.59 22.09 35.28
C SER A 633 22.90 23.37 35.73
N ASP A 634 21.99 23.91 34.91
CA ASP A 634 21.27 25.14 35.23
C ASP A 634 20.20 24.86 36.29
N ALA A 635 20.26 25.59 37.41
CA ALA A 635 19.41 25.33 38.57
C ALA A 635 17.94 25.70 38.32
N GLU A 636 17.68 26.71 37.49
CA GLU A 636 16.33 27.19 37.18
C GLU A 636 15.64 26.23 36.19
N GLU A 637 16.35 25.84 35.13
CA GLU A 637 15.94 24.81 34.17
C GLU A 637 15.69 23.46 34.86
N LYS A 638 16.62 23.03 35.73
CA LYS A 638 16.49 21.81 36.53
C LYS A 638 15.26 21.86 37.43
N GLY A 639 15.02 22.97 38.11
CA GLY A 639 13.83 23.16 38.95
C GLY A 639 12.53 22.95 38.15
N LYS A 640 12.45 23.54 36.96
CA LYS A 640 11.29 23.39 36.07
C LYS A 640 11.12 21.98 35.51
N LEU A 641 12.21 21.29 35.20
CA LEU A 641 12.15 19.89 34.77
C LEU A 641 11.72 18.96 35.92
N VAL A 642 12.10 19.25 37.18
CA VAL A 642 11.57 18.53 38.35
C VAL A 642 10.07 18.73 38.50
N ASP A 643 9.57 19.93 38.22
CA ASP A 643 8.12 20.18 38.20
C ASP A 643 7.45 19.38 37.06
N PHE A 644 8.06 19.30 35.89
CA PHE A 644 7.60 18.43 34.79
C PHE A 644 7.57 16.96 35.17
N TYR A 645 8.63 16.47 35.81
CA TYR A 645 8.70 15.08 36.30
C TYR A 645 7.49 14.75 37.18
N LYS A 646 7.17 15.61 38.15
CA LYS A 646 6.02 15.41 39.05
C LYS A 646 4.70 15.40 38.28
N GLN A 647 4.52 16.29 37.31
CA GLN A 647 3.31 16.30 36.48
C GLN A 647 3.22 15.03 35.63
N TYR A 648 4.32 14.56 35.05
CA TYR A 648 4.35 13.31 34.29
C TYR A 648 3.99 12.11 35.17
N GLU A 649 4.54 12.03 36.39
CA GLU A 649 4.23 10.98 37.35
C GLU A 649 2.74 10.94 37.69
N LEU A 650 2.14 12.09 37.99
CA LEU A 650 0.70 12.21 38.21
C LEU A 650 -0.13 11.82 36.98
N SER A 651 0.44 12.01 35.78
CA SER A 651 -0.20 11.71 34.51
C SER A 651 -0.26 10.21 34.18
N LEU A 652 0.48 9.35 34.89
CA LEU A 652 0.43 7.91 34.63
C LEU A 652 -0.98 7.33 34.87
N GLY A 653 -1.70 7.80 35.90
CA GLY A 653 -3.08 7.37 36.20
C GLY A 653 -4.10 7.75 35.11
N ILE A 654 -3.75 8.71 34.26
CA ILE A 654 -4.62 9.22 33.18
C ILE A 654 -4.72 8.20 32.04
N ASN A 655 -3.71 7.35 31.86
CA ASN A 655 -3.72 6.30 30.86
C ASN A 655 -4.91 5.34 31.02
N GLU A 656 -5.43 5.14 32.24
CA GLU A 656 -6.58 4.28 32.49
C GLU A 656 -7.90 5.04 32.60
N GLU A 657 -7.91 6.19 33.27
CA GLU A 657 -9.15 6.92 33.57
C GLU A 657 -9.60 7.85 32.43
N PHE A 658 -8.68 8.43 31.67
CA PHE A 658 -9.04 9.37 30.60
C PHE A 658 -9.73 8.71 29.39
N PRO A 659 -9.31 7.51 28.94
CA PRO A 659 -10.09 6.76 27.94
C PRO A 659 -11.52 6.48 28.41
N LYS A 660 -11.74 6.12 29.69
CA LYS A 660 -13.09 5.94 30.27
C LYS A 660 -13.89 7.25 30.28
N TYR A 661 -13.23 8.37 30.59
CA TYR A 661 -13.83 9.70 30.52
C TYR A 661 -14.31 10.02 29.10
N VAL A 662 -13.44 9.91 28.09
CA VAL A 662 -13.79 10.17 26.69
C VAL A 662 -14.90 9.24 26.20
N LYS A 663 -14.83 7.96 26.56
CA LYS A 663 -15.88 6.97 26.30
C LYS A 663 -17.24 7.40 26.84
N SER A 664 -17.31 7.90 28.08
CA SER A 664 -18.57 8.37 28.67
C SER A 664 -19.12 9.60 27.93
N LYS A 665 -18.26 10.54 27.55
CA LYS A 665 -18.64 11.71 26.73
C LYS A 665 -19.18 11.32 25.36
N ILE A 666 -18.58 10.33 24.69
CA ILE A 666 -19.07 9.83 23.40
C ILE A 666 -20.43 9.15 23.57
N LYS A 667 -20.63 8.32 24.61
CA LYS A 667 -21.95 7.70 24.88
C LYS A 667 -23.02 8.77 25.15
N GLU A 668 -22.68 9.78 25.95
CA GLU A 668 -23.56 10.93 26.27
C GLU A 668 -23.91 11.74 25.01
N ALA A 669 -22.92 12.06 24.17
CA ALA A 669 -23.13 12.79 22.92
C ALA A 669 -23.98 11.97 21.94
N THR A 670 -23.71 10.68 21.79
CA THR A 670 -24.47 9.80 20.89
C THR A 670 -25.93 9.65 21.34
N GLY A 671 -26.19 9.63 22.65
CA GLY A 671 -27.54 9.56 23.21
C GLY A 671 -28.33 10.87 23.13
N ARG A 672 -27.65 12.02 23.07
CA ARG A 672 -28.29 13.35 23.02
C ARG A 672 -28.51 13.88 21.61
N ILE A 673 -27.76 13.41 20.62
CA ILE A 673 -27.91 13.92 19.26
C ILE A 673 -29.19 13.34 18.62
N GLU A 674 -30.16 14.22 18.40
CA GLU A 674 -31.29 13.97 17.53
C GLU A 674 -30.87 14.21 16.07
N PHE A 675 -30.43 13.14 15.41
CA PHE A 675 -30.15 13.19 13.99
C PHE A 675 -31.46 13.34 13.22
N GLN A 676 -31.63 14.51 12.61
CA GLN A 676 -32.75 14.80 11.72
C GLN A 676 -32.44 14.32 10.30
N ILE A 677 -33.50 14.22 9.49
CA ILE A 677 -33.37 13.97 8.06
C ILE A 677 -32.65 15.16 7.42
N GLU A 678 -31.62 14.89 6.62
CA GLU A 678 -30.80 15.88 5.97
C GLU A 678 -31.62 16.62 4.90
N GLN A 679 -31.66 17.95 5.03
CA GLN A 679 -32.16 18.85 4.01
C GLN A 679 -31.04 19.79 3.61
N GLY A 680 -30.69 19.79 2.33
CA GLY A 680 -29.59 20.60 1.83
C GLY A 680 -29.75 20.93 0.36
N VAL A 681 -28.91 21.83 -0.14
CA VAL A 681 -28.86 22.12 -1.58
C VAL A 681 -28.47 20.83 -2.31
N PRO A 682 -29.28 20.36 -3.28
CA PRO A 682 -29.08 19.09 -3.99
C PRO A 682 -27.65 18.82 -4.48
N ILE A 683 -26.97 19.84 -4.99
CA ILE A 683 -25.61 19.67 -5.52
C ILE A 683 -24.60 19.28 -4.43
N ASN A 684 -24.82 19.69 -3.18
CA ASN A 684 -23.95 19.39 -2.04
C ASN A 684 -24.05 17.92 -1.60
N PHE A 685 -25.03 17.16 -2.10
CA PHE A 685 -25.09 15.73 -1.86
C PHE A 685 -24.08 14.93 -2.69
N PHE A 686 -23.47 15.51 -3.73
CA PHE A 686 -22.50 14.83 -4.60
C PHE A 686 -21.05 14.85 -4.07
N SER A 687 -20.81 15.52 -2.94
CA SER A 687 -19.48 15.65 -2.34
C SER A 687 -19.57 15.91 -0.83
N ILE A 688 -18.70 15.28 -0.04
CA ILE A 688 -18.47 15.69 1.36
C ILE A 688 -17.39 16.77 1.41
N ASN A 689 -16.34 16.58 0.61
CA ASN A 689 -15.23 17.50 0.43
C ASN A 689 -14.67 17.32 -0.99
N ASN A 690 -13.55 17.98 -1.30
CA ASN A 690 -12.93 17.92 -2.63
C ASN A 690 -12.44 16.52 -3.04
N ASN A 691 -12.21 15.63 -2.07
CA ASN A 691 -11.59 14.31 -2.27
C ASN A 691 -12.54 13.14 -1.92
N ASP A 692 -13.84 13.43 -1.69
CA ASP A 692 -14.86 12.42 -1.38
C ASP A 692 -16.16 12.75 -2.11
N THR A 693 -16.09 12.60 -3.43
CA THR A 693 -17.15 12.86 -4.40
C THR A 693 -17.86 11.58 -4.83
N TYR A 694 -19.06 11.74 -5.40
CA TYR A 694 -19.79 10.60 -5.97
C TYR A 694 -19.00 9.89 -7.08
N TYR A 695 -18.27 10.65 -7.90
CA TYR A 695 -17.44 10.08 -8.95
C TYR A 695 -16.27 9.27 -8.36
N GLU A 696 -15.57 9.75 -7.33
CA GLU A 696 -14.49 8.98 -6.69
C GLU A 696 -15.02 7.70 -6.03
N TYR A 697 -16.22 7.74 -5.45
CA TYR A 697 -16.88 6.54 -4.95
C TYR A 697 -17.18 5.54 -6.08
N MET A 698 -17.72 6.02 -7.21
CA MET A 698 -17.97 5.21 -8.41
C MET A 698 -16.69 4.58 -8.93
N GLU A 699 -15.63 5.38 -9.05
CA GLU A 699 -14.34 4.94 -9.54
C GLU A 699 -13.76 3.84 -8.66
N ASN A 700 -13.75 4.05 -7.34
CA ASN A 700 -13.10 3.16 -6.39
C ASN A 700 -13.92 1.92 -6.02
N ILE A 701 -15.23 1.86 -6.26
CA ILE A 701 -16.07 0.71 -5.89
C ILE A 701 -16.55 -0.07 -7.11
N PHE A 702 -16.80 0.60 -8.24
CA PHE A 702 -17.44 -0.01 -9.40
C PHE A 702 -16.58 -0.04 -10.67
N LEU A 703 -15.75 0.98 -10.91
CA LEU A 703 -14.89 1.01 -12.10
C LEU A 703 -13.60 0.22 -11.91
N LYS A 704 -12.90 0.41 -10.77
CA LYS A 704 -11.69 -0.33 -10.42
C LYS A 704 -12.03 -1.76 -10.01
N TYR A 705 -11.69 -2.74 -10.85
CA TYR A 705 -12.14 -4.13 -10.69
C TYR A 705 -11.53 -4.83 -9.46
N PHE A 706 -10.26 -4.57 -9.16
CA PHE A 706 -9.53 -5.15 -8.02
C PHE A 706 -9.58 -4.29 -6.75
N SER A 707 -10.42 -3.25 -6.70
CA SER A 707 -10.48 -2.29 -5.58
C SER A 707 -10.86 -2.91 -4.23
N LYS A 708 -11.55 -4.05 -4.28
CA LYS A 708 -11.97 -4.84 -3.11
C LYS A 708 -10.93 -5.87 -2.65
N LEU A 709 -9.83 -6.04 -3.41
CA LEU A 709 -8.79 -7.00 -3.10
C LEU A 709 -7.75 -6.36 -2.17
N ILE A 710 -7.40 -7.10 -1.12
CA ILE A 710 -6.32 -6.75 -0.20
C ILE A 710 -5.14 -7.67 -0.51
N PRO A 711 -3.97 -7.12 -0.88
CA PRO A 711 -2.77 -7.89 -1.12
C PRO A 711 -2.15 -8.28 0.21
N ARG A 712 -2.12 -9.57 0.50
CA ARG A 712 -1.44 -10.17 1.65
C ARG A 712 -0.22 -10.91 1.13
N PRO A 713 1.01 -10.52 1.48
CA PRO A 713 2.20 -11.24 1.06
C PRO A 713 2.09 -12.72 1.46
N LEU A 714 2.51 -13.63 0.59
CA LEU A 714 2.65 -15.06 0.87
C LEU A 714 4.12 -15.42 1.03
N SER A 715 4.95 -14.93 0.12
CA SER A 715 6.40 -15.14 0.14
C SER A 715 7.11 -13.91 -0.43
N LEU A 716 8.15 -13.46 0.25
CA LEU A 716 9.13 -12.52 -0.26
C LEU A 716 10.46 -13.26 -0.42
N ILE A 717 10.94 -13.34 -1.65
CA ILE A 717 12.24 -13.95 -1.96
C ILE A 717 13.21 -12.83 -2.31
N LEU A 718 14.31 -12.79 -1.58
CA LEU A 718 15.41 -11.85 -1.78
C LEU A 718 16.64 -12.61 -2.26
N LYS A 719 17.38 -12.03 -3.21
CA LYS A 719 18.68 -12.52 -3.65
C LYS A 719 19.79 -11.66 -3.02
N HIS A 720 20.72 -12.28 -2.31
CA HIS A 720 21.82 -11.57 -1.66
C HIS A 720 22.82 -11.03 -2.69
N ASN A 721 23.28 -9.80 -2.50
CA ASN A 721 24.25 -9.16 -3.37
C ASN A 721 25.69 -9.48 -2.93
N LEU A 722 26.21 -10.62 -3.37
CA LEU A 722 27.58 -11.04 -3.10
C LEU A 722 28.59 -10.22 -3.92
N THR A 723 29.65 -9.75 -3.27
CA THR A 723 30.82 -9.17 -3.97
C THR A 723 31.55 -10.24 -4.78
N ASN A 724 32.47 -9.83 -5.67
CA ASN A 724 33.23 -10.78 -6.48
C ASN A 724 34.08 -11.72 -5.62
N GLU A 725 34.63 -11.24 -4.51
CA GLU A 725 35.39 -12.04 -3.54
C GLU A 725 34.45 -13.01 -2.80
N GLU A 726 33.29 -12.54 -2.36
CA GLU A 726 32.32 -13.38 -1.66
C GLU A 726 31.78 -14.49 -2.57
N LYS A 727 31.59 -14.25 -3.87
CA LYS A 727 31.15 -15.29 -4.83
C LYS A 727 32.05 -16.53 -4.85
N GLU A 728 33.33 -16.41 -4.49
CA GLU A 728 34.23 -17.57 -4.42
C GLU A 728 33.91 -18.49 -3.23
N LEU A 729 33.31 -17.94 -2.16
CA LEU A 729 32.86 -18.67 -0.97
C LEU A 729 31.56 -19.45 -1.19
N PHE A 730 30.83 -19.16 -2.27
CA PHE A 730 29.55 -19.79 -2.57
C PHE A 730 29.62 -20.64 -3.85
N LYS A 731 28.90 -21.76 -3.87
CA LYS A 731 28.72 -22.59 -5.08
C LYS A 731 27.46 -22.22 -5.88
N GLY A 732 26.65 -21.30 -5.36
CA GLY A 732 25.43 -20.81 -6.00
C GLY A 732 24.95 -19.50 -5.37
N ASP A 733 23.78 -19.02 -5.79
CA ASP A 733 23.17 -17.81 -5.25
C ASP A 733 22.61 -18.05 -3.83
N LEU A 734 22.87 -17.09 -2.92
CA LEU A 734 22.26 -17.05 -1.60
C LEU A 734 20.89 -16.34 -1.69
N PHE A 735 19.85 -17.02 -1.22
CA PHE A 735 18.48 -16.51 -1.16
C PHE A 735 18.00 -16.44 0.29
N HIS A 736 17.32 -15.34 0.62
CA HIS A 736 16.55 -15.21 1.84
C HIS A 736 15.06 -15.27 1.48
N VAL A 737 14.31 -16.08 2.21
CA VAL A 737 12.88 -16.29 2.01
C VAL A 737 12.16 -15.90 3.29
N ILE A 738 11.24 -14.94 3.17
CA ILE A 738 10.31 -14.56 4.23
C ILE A 738 8.94 -15.13 3.86
N ASP A 739 8.51 -16.13 4.61
CA ASP A 739 7.21 -16.79 4.45
C ASP A 739 6.18 -16.17 5.39
N PHE A 740 4.99 -15.91 4.87
CA PHE A 740 3.92 -15.23 5.56
C PHE A 740 2.75 -16.16 5.84
N LYS A 741 2.25 -16.14 7.08
CA LYS A 741 1.05 -16.88 7.48
C LYS A 741 0.09 -15.91 8.17
N PHE A 742 -1.01 -15.60 7.50
CA PHE A 742 -2.06 -14.74 8.04
C PHE A 742 -3.15 -15.58 8.73
N TRP A 743 -3.58 -15.18 9.93
CA TRP A 743 -4.80 -15.68 10.55
C TRP A 743 -5.53 -14.54 11.26
N HIS A 744 -6.75 -14.24 10.80
CA HIS A 744 -7.55 -13.14 11.33
C HIS A 744 -6.79 -11.80 11.30
N ASN A 745 -6.58 -11.17 12.46
CA ASN A 745 -5.85 -9.91 12.62
C ASN A 745 -4.38 -10.12 13.00
N ASN A 746 -3.85 -11.33 12.89
CA ASN A 746 -2.48 -11.64 13.26
C ASN A 746 -1.73 -12.24 12.08
N VAL A 747 -0.41 -12.11 12.11
CA VAL A 747 0.47 -12.63 11.08
C VAL A 747 1.77 -13.16 11.69
N ARG A 748 2.27 -14.26 11.11
CA ARG A 748 3.59 -14.84 11.40
C ARG A 748 4.45 -14.72 10.17
N PHE A 749 5.69 -14.29 10.38
CA PHE A 749 6.75 -14.28 9.39
C PHE A 749 7.79 -15.31 9.81
N GLU A 750 8.20 -16.19 8.89
CA GLU A 750 9.30 -17.13 9.08
C GLU A 750 10.43 -16.76 8.14
N LEU A 751 11.60 -16.46 8.69
CA LEU A 751 12.80 -16.14 7.93
C LEU A 751 13.65 -17.39 7.74
N SER A 752 13.94 -17.71 6.49
CA SER A 752 14.77 -18.84 6.12
C SER A 752 15.75 -18.46 5.02
N ASP A 753 16.85 -19.19 4.90
CA ASP A 753 17.77 -19.07 3.78
C ASP A 753 18.30 -20.43 3.34
N ASN A 754 18.95 -20.46 2.16
CA ASN A 754 19.59 -21.65 1.62
C ASN A 754 21.09 -21.71 1.94
N PHE A 755 21.59 -20.98 2.95
CA PHE A 755 23.03 -20.81 3.20
C PHE A 755 23.77 -22.14 3.28
N LYS A 756 23.21 -23.11 4.03
CA LYS A 756 23.75 -24.48 4.17
C LYS A 756 24.02 -25.15 2.82
N GLU A 757 23.11 -24.92 1.88
CA GLU A 757 23.12 -25.57 0.59
C GLU A 757 24.03 -24.87 -0.41
N VAL A 758 24.49 -23.64 -0.16
CA VAL A 758 25.29 -22.87 -1.14
C VAL A 758 26.65 -22.39 -0.63
N TYR A 759 26.89 -22.38 0.67
CA TYR A 759 28.20 -22.02 1.23
C TYR A 759 29.22 -23.17 1.07
N ARG A 760 30.48 -22.84 0.73
CA ARG A 760 31.56 -23.82 0.56
C ARG A 760 32.29 -24.07 1.87
N GLU A 761 31.97 -25.16 2.55
CA GLU A 761 32.59 -25.54 3.83
C GLU A 761 34.11 -25.85 3.77
N TRP A 762 34.71 -26.02 2.57
CA TRP A 762 36.05 -26.59 2.40
C TRP A 762 37.16 -25.59 2.03
N MET A 763 36.92 -24.27 2.03
CA MET A 763 38.01 -23.27 2.00
C MET A 763 38.64 -23.03 3.38
N LYS A 764 38.62 -24.07 4.23
CA LYS A 764 39.24 -24.10 5.56
C LYS A 764 40.75 -24.00 5.49
#